data_AF-A0A7N0RFT4-F1
#
_entry.id   AF-A0A7N0RFT4-F1
#
_cell.length_a   1.000
_cell.length_b   1.000
_cell.length_c   1.000
_cell.angle_alpha   90.00
_cell.angle_beta   90.00
_cell.angle_gamma   90.00
#
_symmetry.space_group_name_H-M   'P 1'
#
loop_
_entity.id
_entity.type
_entity.pdbx_description
1 polymer ?
#
loop_
_entity_poly.entity_id
_entity_poly.type
_entity_poly.pdbx_seq_one_letter_code
_entity_poly.pdbx_strand_id
1 'polypeptide(L)'
;MHSKFSVTPTQKWPYSHSTLPCGDFCRFGVSVRSQVEHKHRFKLVCQSLGDRWKLSEIDTAAVQEQLSSWLFKTRVFLNEVASPLVKTGGGRSPDPGDPIDDEDVEDMFMGEQTIQSRTPNGYLSVASIASIEQFSRMNGMTGQQMQQIFKALVTESMHGDARNLVEYCCFRFLSRDNSEVHPCLKELAFQRLIFVTMLAWQSPYEEENDSYYEPLKRISFKTKLVYEEAFVRIAPAVSGLADRVTAHNLFKALAGDEGGVSFKTWSTYISEVLKVHEDRKVNQAQEFSHLSGENLLCIAPSRKRPVLKWTNNMAWPGKLTLTDKALYFEAIGLKEKKEVRRLDLTGRASRVEKVKVGPLGSGLFDSAVSVTSSDKSETWVLEFVDLAGEMRRDVWFAFISEVIALYKFMREYGPERSDPSVEYVYGASKGNERAITSAVNSITRLQALQFMRKLLDDPAKLVQFSYLQNAPYGDIVCQTLALNYWGGQLVTKYSDSGTRAMQKVKPYGISTDSSLHVVDLDGSVFLRKWMRSPSWATSASLAFWKSSLPVRKGVLLSKNLVVSDQTLVERAARICKQKYQVVEKTQATIDAAMIKGIPSNIDLFKELMLPLSIIAQNFEKLRHWEDPPLTVTFLVLAYTLIFRNMLSYIFPATLMAMGASMLLLKGLREQGRLGRSFGKVTIRDQPPSNTIQQILAVKQAMLDVESFLQKINVALLKVRNILVSGQPQVTTEVAVVLLSAATALLLIPFKYILSFVLFDLFTRELEFRRAMVKRFMALLKERWDTVPAAPVVVLPHDNEQAKSPPTQKKELKDKSKPETSPGSNLNNIHKN
;
A
#
# COMPACT_ATOMS: atom_id res chain seq x y z
N MET A 1 -54.78 34.69 -17.16
CA MET A 1 -54.26 35.96 -16.62
C MET A 1 -52.78 36.04 -17.01
N HIS A 2 -52.50 36.61 -18.19
CA HIS A 2 -51.87 37.94 -18.38
C HIS A 2 -50.48 38.03 -17.72
N SER A 3 -49.37 38.35 -18.40
CA SER A 3 -49.22 39.28 -19.54
C SER A 3 -47.97 39.00 -20.39
N LYS A 4 -48.15 39.11 -21.71
CA LYS A 4 -47.14 39.42 -22.73
C LYS A 4 -46.56 40.82 -22.49
N PHE A 5 -45.34 41.11 -22.96
CA PHE A 5 -45.12 42.06 -24.06
C PHE A 5 -43.66 42.02 -24.57
N SER A 6 -43.57 41.86 -25.88
CA SER A 6 -42.43 42.10 -26.77
C SER A 6 -42.26 43.60 -27.09
N VAL A 7 -41.08 44.00 -27.60
CA VAL A 7 -40.85 44.83 -28.83
C VAL A 7 -39.50 45.58 -28.78
N THR A 8 -38.61 45.24 -29.72
CA THR A 8 -37.45 45.96 -30.31
C THR A 8 -37.87 47.32 -30.97
N PRO A 9 -37.01 48.30 -31.39
CA PRO A 9 -35.79 48.11 -32.22
C PRO A 9 -34.71 49.23 -32.25
N THR A 10 -33.67 49.02 -33.11
CA THR A 10 -32.84 50.00 -33.88
C THR A 10 -31.86 50.91 -33.08
N GLN A 11 -30.65 51.31 -33.52
CA GLN A 11 -29.96 51.36 -34.82
C GLN A 11 -28.50 51.84 -34.59
N LYS A 12 -27.49 51.32 -35.31
CA LYS A 12 -26.50 52.05 -36.15
C LYS A 12 -25.18 51.31 -36.36
N TRP A 13 -24.89 51.05 -37.63
CA TRP A 13 -23.60 50.76 -38.29
C TRP A 13 -22.76 52.05 -38.42
N PRO A 14 -21.45 52.03 -38.79
CA PRO A 14 -20.97 51.75 -40.17
C PRO A 14 -19.61 51.00 -40.35
N TYR A 15 -19.50 50.29 -41.49
CA TYR A 15 -18.43 50.22 -42.52
C TYR A 15 -16.92 50.22 -42.13
N SER A 16 -15.95 49.67 -42.89
CA SER A 16 -15.74 48.64 -43.94
C SER A 16 -14.26 48.79 -44.44
N HIS A 17 -13.81 47.88 -45.32
CA HIS A 17 -12.61 47.92 -46.20
C HIS A 17 -11.26 47.49 -45.61
N SER A 18 -10.78 46.28 -45.97
CA SER A 18 -9.95 45.90 -47.14
C SER A 18 -8.45 46.11 -46.85
N THR A 19 -7.51 45.24 -47.22
CA THR A 19 -7.19 44.81 -48.60
C THR A 19 -6.12 43.71 -48.54
N LEU A 20 -6.20 42.73 -49.44
CA LEU A 20 -5.10 41.84 -49.88
C LEU A 20 -3.97 42.67 -50.54
N PRO A 21 -2.77 42.10 -50.72
CA PRO A 21 -2.48 41.59 -52.07
C PRO A 21 -1.75 40.24 -52.13
N CYS A 22 -1.87 39.70 -53.34
CA CYS A 22 -1.33 38.49 -53.94
C CYS A 22 0.21 38.50 -54.10
N GLY A 23 0.81 37.32 -54.23
CA GLY A 23 2.22 37.15 -54.63
C GLY A 23 2.62 35.67 -54.75
N ASP A 24 2.74 35.22 -56.00
CA ASP A 24 2.97 33.86 -56.50
C ASP A 24 4.39 33.28 -56.33
N PHE A 25 4.44 31.93 -56.35
CA PHE A 25 5.48 30.99 -56.80
C PHE A 25 6.97 31.18 -56.45
N CYS A 26 7.57 30.15 -55.83
CA CYS A 26 8.77 29.46 -56.35
C CYS A 26 8.97 28.05 -55.76
N ARG A 27 9.17 27.07 -56.65
CA ARG A 27 9.70 25.73 -56.39
C ARG A 27 11.15 25.81 -55.92
N PHE A 28 11.59 24.98 -54.97
CA PHE A 28 12.88 24.27 -55.03
C PHE A 28 12.81 23.04 -54.13
N GLY A 29 13.35 21.92 -54.62
CA GLY A 29 13.18 20.60 -54.03
C GLY A 29 14.41 20.04 -53.33
N VAL A 30 14.22 18.80 -52.88
CA VAL A 30 15.20 17.72 -52.61
C VAL A 30 16.20 17.95 -51.46
N SER A 31 16.06 17.13 -50.40
CA SER A 31 17.02 16.04 -50.15
C SER A 31 16.54 15.09 -49.04
N VAL A 32 16.34 13.82 -49.43
CA VAL A 32 16.19 12.67 -48.55
C VAL A 32 17.53 11.93 -48.51
N ARG A 33 18.11 11.78 -47.31
CA ARG A 33 19.00 10.69 -46.84
C ARG A 33 19.52 11.09 -45.45
N SER A 34 19.48 10.25 -44.43
CA SER A 34 20.09 8.93 -44.39
C SER A 34 19.51 8.06 -43.28
N GLN A 35 19.29 6.78 -43.59
CA GLN A 35 19.11 5.67 -42.65
C GLN A 35 20.43 5.33 -41.96
N VAL A 36 20.37 4.93 -40.70
CA VAL A 36 21.40 4.11 -40.06
C VAL A 36 20.71 2.86 -39.51
N GLU A 37 20.99 1.73 -40.15
CA GLU A 37 20.60 0.39 -39.73
C GLU A 37 21.49 -0.10 -38.57
N HIS A 38 20.90 -0.69 -37.53
CA HIS A 38 21.60 -1.63 -36.66
C HIS A 38 20.87 -2.98 -36.65
N LYS A 39 21.59 -3.98 -37.14
CA LYS A 39 21.18 -5.33 -37.48
C LYS A 39 21.49 -6.25 -36.30
N HIS A 40 20.48 -6.79 -35.62
CA HIS A 40 20.67 -7.88 -34.65
C HIS A 40 20.00 -9.16 -35.15
N ARG A 41 20.83 -10.14 -35.52
CA ARG A 41 20.45 -11.50 -35.90
C ARG A 41 20.24 -12.34 -34.64
N PHE A 42 19.04 -12.88 -34.44
CA PHE A 42 18.81 -14.00 -33.52
C PHE A 42 18.61 -15.29 -34.32
N LYS A 43 19.45 -16.28 -34.03
CA LYS A 43 19.46 -17.62 -34.62
C LYS A 43 18.85 -18.56 -33.57
N LEU A 44 17.61 -19.01 -33.78
CA LEU A 44 16.98 -20.01 -32.91
C LEU A 44 17.29 -21.41 -33.45
N VAL A 45 17.95 -22.23 -32.63
CA VAL A 45 18.19 -23.65 -32.89
C VAL A 45 17.13 -24.45 -32.14
N CYS A 46 16.23 -25.12 -32.88
CA CYS A 46 15.38 -26.18 -32.35
C CYS A 46 15.59 -27.45 -33.18
N GLN A 47 16.00 -28.53 -32.51
CA GLN A 47 16.07 -29.88 -33.05
C GLN A 47 14.73 -30.62 -32.83
N SER A 48 14.22 -31.19 -33.94
CA SER A 48 13.33 -32.37 -34.11
C SER A 48 11.96 -32.37 -33.37
N LEU A 49 10.79 -32.55 -33.98
CA LEU A 49 10.34 -33.56 -34.97
C LEU A 49 9.22 -32.97 -35.90
N GLY A 50 8.98 -33.58 -37.08
CA GLY A 50 8.30 -33.03 -38.29
C GLY A 50 6.81 -32.64 -38.18
N ASP A 51 6.19 -31.92 -39.13
CA ASP A 51 6.47 -31.80 -40.56
C ASP A 51 6.02 -30.43 -41.16
N ARG A 52 6.83 -29.95 -42.12
CA ARG A 52 6.64 -28.91 -43.16
C ARG A 52 5.73 -27.69 -42.93
N TRP A 53 6.27 -26.63 -42.34
CA TRP A 53 5.92 -25.23 -42.71
C TRP A 53 7.22 -24.44 -42.93
N LYS A 54 7.49 -23.99 -44.17
CA LYS A 54 8.67 -23.16 -44.49
C LYS A 54 8.40 -21.72 -44.07
N LEU A 55 9.02 -21.28 -42.98
CA LEU A 55 9.10 -19.88 -42.57
C LEU A 55 10.55 -19.43 -42.62
N SER A 56 10.98 -18.95 -43.78
CA SER A 56 12.19 -18.13 -43.92
C SER A 56 11.81 -16.90 -44.72
N GLU A 57 12.20 -15.74 -44.18
CA GLU A 57 12.00 -14.39 -44.74
C GLU A 57 10.58 -13.84 -44.54
N ILE A 58 10.27 -13.56 -43.28
CA ILE A 58 9.26 -12.55 -42.94
C ILE A 58 10.02 -11.25 -42.72
N ASP A 59 9.94 -10.37 -43.72
CA ASP A 59 10.47 -9.02 -43.67
C ASP A 59 9.64 -8.19 -42.66
N THR A 60 10.28 -7.71 -41.59
CA THR A 60 9.61 -6.95 -40.52
C THR A 60 9.00 -5.64 -41.03
N ALA A 61 9.57 -5.07 -42.10
CA ALA A 61 8.97 -3.93 -42.79
C ALA A 61 7.71 -4.37 -43.54
N ALA A 62 7.75 -5.52 -44.23
CA ALA A 62 6.59 -6.09 -44.90
C ALA A 62 5.50 -6.57 -43.92
N VAL A 63 5.84 -6.95 -42.68
CA VAL A 63 4.86 -7.26 -41.62
C VAL A 63 4.23 -6.02 -41.04
N GLN A 64 5.01 -4.95 -40.83
CA GLN A 64 4.47 -3.68 -40.38
C GLN A 64 3.64 -2.99 -41.47
N GLU A 65 4.02 -3.19 -42.73
CA GLU A 65 3.29 -2.74 -43.92
C GLU A 65 2.09 -3.67 -44.22
N GLN A 66 2.17 -4.97 -43.94
CA GLN A 66 1.00 -5.87 -43.92
C GLN A 66 0.09 -5.55 -42.75
N LEU A 67 0.58 -5.18 -41.58
CA LEU A 67 -0.24 -4.80 -40.42
C LEU A 67 -0.86 -3.43 -40.66
N SER A 68 -0.17 -2.47 -41.25
CA SER A 68 -0.75 -1.18 -41.62
C SER A 68 -1.69 -1.32 -42.82
N SER A 69 -1.39 -2.19 -43.78
CA SER A 69 -2.29 -2.59 -44.88
C SER A 69 -3.48 -3.37 -44.35
N TRP A 70 -3.32 -4.19 -43.33
CA TRP A 70 -4.40 -4.95 -42.69
C TRP A 70 -5.21 -4.05 -41.76
N LEU A 71 -4.61 -3.06 -41.11
CA LEU A 71 -5.27 -1.97 -40.36
C LEU A 71 -6.02 -1.02 -41.30
N PHE A 72 -5.48 -0.77 -42.48
CA PHE A 72 -6.16 -0.02 -43.54
C PHE A 72 -7.29 -0.86 -44.15
N LYS A 73 -7.08 -2.16 -44.39
CA LYS A 73 -8.10 -3.11 -44.85
C LYS A 73 -9.15 -3.40 -43.80
N THR A 74 -8.84 -3.32 -42.51
CA THR A 74 -9.82 -3.42 -41.41
C THR A 74 -10.54 -2.10 -41.18
N ARG A 75 -9.91 -0.94 -41.42
CA ARG A 75 -10.64 0.33 -41.60
C ARG A 75 -11.59 0.30 -42.79
N VAL A 76 -11.16 -0.27 -43.92
CA VAL A 76 -11.99 -0.46 -45.11
C VAL A 76 -13.08 -1.48 -44.80
N PHE A 77 -12.81 -2.63 -44.17
CA PHE A 77 -13.84 -3.60 -43.77
C PHE A 77 -14.83 -3.04 -42.75
N LEU A 78 -14.38 -2.25 -41.78
CA LEU A 78 -15.26 -1.56 -40.83
C LEU A 78 -16.11 -0.49 -41.51
N ASN A 79 -15.63 0.13 -42.59
CA ASN A 79 -16.38 1.10 -43.39
C ASN A 79 -17.22 0.47 -44.52
N GLU A 80 -16.85 -0.70 -45.03
CA GLU A 80 -17.48 -1.39 -46.16
C GLU A 80 -18.63 -2.30 -45.67
N VAL A 81 -18.51 -2.83 -44.44
CA VAL A 81 -19.64 -3.43 -43.70
C VAL A 81 -20.60 -2.34 -43.16
N ALA A 82 -20.21 -1.07 -43.20
CA ALA A 82 -21.09 0.08 -42.90
C ALA A 82 -21.88 0.59 -44.13
N SER A 83 -21.86 -0.14 -45.25
CA SER A 83 -22.72 0.16 -46.40
C SER A 83 -23.99 -0.71 -46.36
N PRO A 84 -25.20 -0.13 -46.34
CA PRO A 84 -26.42 -0.93 -46.40
C PRO A 84 -26.53 -1.59 -47.77
N LEU A 85 -26.58 -2.93 -47.80
CA LEU A 85 -26.95 -3.69 -48.99
C LEU A 85 -28.46 -3.48 -49.25
N VAL A 86 -28.75 -2.41 -49.98
CA VAL A 86 -29.94 -2.12 -50.81
C VAL A 86 -31.27 -2.73 -50.32
N LYS A 87 -32.06 -1.93 -49.60
CA LYS A 87 -33.50 -1.89 -49.85
C LYS A 87 -33.78 -0.75 -50.84
N THR A 88 -34.33 -1.13 -51.98
CA THR A 88 -34.70 -0.27 -53.09
C THR A 88 -35.74 0.78 -52.65
N GLY A 89 -35.43 2.07 -52.85
CA GLY A 89 -36.44 3.13 -53.02
C GLY A 89 -36.31 4.39 -52.15
N GLY A 90 -36.08 5.53 -52.80
CA GLY A 90 -36.47 6.88 -52.32
C GLY A 90 -35.36 7.71 -51.67
N GLY A 91 -34.79 8.67 -52.42
CA GLY A 91 -33.58 9.40 -52.02
C GLY A 91 -33.78 10.63 -51.12
N ARG A 92 -32.73 10.91 -50.33
CA ARG A 92 -32.20 12.24 -50.00
C ARG A 92 -30.82 12.07 -49.37
N SER A 93 -29.82 12.80 -49.85
CA SER A 93 -28.45 12.81 -49.32
C SER A 93 -28.37 13.52 -47.95
N PRO A 94 -27.69 12.97 -46.92
CA PRO A 94 -27.42 13.68 -45.68
C PRO A 94 -26.14 14.55 -45.78
N ASP A 95 -26.17 15.67 -45.07
CA ASP A 95 -25.11 16.68 -44.91
C ASP A 95 -24.02 16.17 -43.93
N PRO A 96 -22.71 16.47 -44.11
CA PRO A 96 -21.65 15.94 -43.26
C PRO A 96 -21.50 16.80 -42.00
N GLY A 97 -22.40 16.61 -41.03
CA GLY A 97 -22.39 17.37 -39.78
C GLY A 97 -23.07 16.71 -38.58
N ASP A 98 -23.87 15.67 -38.78
CA ASP A 98 -24.52 14.96 -37.67
C ASP A 98 -23.66 13.80 -37.13
N PRO A 99 -23.61 13.61 -35.79
CA PRO A 99 -22.98 12.43 -35.21
C PRO A 99 -23.74 11.18 -35.68
N ILE A 100 -23.00 10.19 -36.20
CA ILE A 100 -23.53 8.86 -36.57
C ILE A 100 -24.38 8.35 -35.39
N ASP A 101 -25.65 8.03 -35.66
CA ASP A 101 -26.58 7.58 -34.64
C ASP A 101 -26.04 6.33 -33.93
N ASP A 102 -26.05 6.37 -32.59
CA ASP A 102 -25.49 5.32 -31.74
C ASP A 102 -26.19 3.95 -31.91
N GLU A 103 -27.38 3.92 -32.50
CA GLU A 103 -28.14 2.71 -32.84
C GLU A 103 -27.46 1.90 -33.97
N ASP A 104 -26.82 2.57 -34.94
CA ASP A 104 -26.11 1.89 -36.06
C ASP A 104 -24.89 1.09 -35.58
N VAL A 105 -24.25 1.53 -34.49
CA VAL A 105 -23.06 0.87 -33.92
C VAL A 105 -23.45 -0.35 -33.07
N GLU A 106 -24.66 -0.38 -32.50
CA GLU A 106 -25.19 -1.56 -31.79
C GLU A 106 -25.59 -2.67 -32.77
N ASP A 107 -26.16 -2.31 -33.93
CA ASP A 107 -26.44 -3.25 -35.03
C ASP A 107 -25.13 -3.78 -35.68
N MET A 108 -24.03 -3.02 -35.63
CA MET A 108 -22.68 -3.42 -36.10
C MET A 108 -22.11 -4.63 -35.33
N PHE A 109 -22.52 -4.85 -34.08
CA PHE A 109 -22.05 -5.98 -33.27
C PHE A 109 -22.76 -7.31 -33.60
N MET A 110 -23.88 -7.25 -34.33
CA MET A 110 -24.80 -8.37 -34.59
C MET A 110 -24.68 -8.98 -36.00
N GLY A 111 -23.52 -8.83 -36.68
CA GLY A 111 -23.24 -9.60 -37.90
C GLY A 111 -23.28 -11.13 -37.64
N GLU A 112 -23.52 -11.93 -38.70
CA GLU A 112 -23.74 -13.40 -38.67
C GLU A 112 -23.19 -14.13 -37.43
N GLN A 113 -24.10 -14.58 -36.56
CA GLN A 113 -23.76 -15.38 -35.40
C GLN A 113 -23.32 -16.78 -35.83
N THR A 114 -22.09 -17.16 -35.49
CA THR A 114 -21.51 -18.48 -35.79
C THR A 114 -21.39 -19.36 -34.54
N ILE A 115 -21.33 -18.76 -33.36
CA ILE A 115 -21.18 -19.45 -32.09
C ILE A 115 -22.44 -20.23 -31.70
N GLN A 116 -22.22 -21.43 -31.16
CA GLN A 116 -23.27 -22.19 -30.49
C GLN A 116 -23.63 -21.50 -29.17
N SER A 117 -24.78 -20.83 -29.15
CA SER A 117 -25.30 -20.10 -27.97
C SER A 117 -25.66 -21.02 -26.81
N ARG A 118 -25.96 -22.29 -27.08
CA ARG A 118 -26.28 -23.29 -26.06
C ARG A 118 -25.01 -23.91 -25.50
N THR A 119 -24.77 -23.73 -24.21
CA THR A 119 -23.71 -24.40 -23.45
C THR A 119 -24.31 -25.38 -22.43
N PRO A 120 -23.52 -26.30 -21.84
CA PRO A 120 -24.00 -27.19 -20.79
C PRO A 120 -24.61 -26.48 -19.58
N ASN A 121 -24.21 -25.24 -19.32
CA ASN A 121 -24.63 -24.45 -18.15
C ASN A 121 -25.75 -23.43 -18.45
N GLY A 122 -26.18 -23.28 -19.71
CA GLY A 122 -27.22 -22.32 -20.09
C GLY A 122 -27.02 -21.70 -21.48
N TYR A 123 -27.96 -20.82 -21.86
CA TYR A 123 -27.85 -19.98 -23.06
C TYR A 123 -26.93 -18.79 -22.76
N LEU A 124 -25.98 -18.54 -23.66
CA LEU A 124 -25.07 -17.39 -23.56
C LEU A 124 -25.84 -16.08 -23.67
N SER A 125 -25.50 -15.11 -22.82
CA SER A 125 -26.06 -13.76 -22.90
C SER A 125 -25.66 -13.07 -24.21
N VAL A 126 -26.49 -12.13 -24.68
CA VAL A 126 -26.21 -11.31 -25.87
C VAL A 126 -24.83 -10.64 -25.79
N ALA A 127 -24.45 -10.14 -24.60
CA ALA A 127 -23.12 -9.56 -24.37
C ALA A 127 -21.99 -10.56 -24.59
N SER A 128 -22.17 -11.80 -24.16
CA SER A 128 -21.18 -12.88 -24.33
C SER A 128 -21.04 -13.28 -25.79
N ILE A 129 -22.16 -13.42 -26.51
CA ILE A 129 -22.15 -13.71 -27.94
C ILE A 129 -21.42 -12.59 -28.70
N ALA A 130 -21.79 -11.33 -28.46
CA ALA A 130 -21.15 -10.18 -29.08
C ALA A 130 -19.65 -10.12 -28.78
N SER A 131 -19.24 -10.27 -27.51
CA SER A 131 -17.83 -10.25 -27.12
C SER A 131 -17.04 -11.37 -27.81
N ILE A 132 -17.54 -12.61 -27.79
CA ILE A 132 -16.84 -13.76 -28.36
C ILE A 132 -16.72 -13.63 -29.88
N GLU A 133 -17.81 -13.28 -30.58
CA GLU A 133 -17.78 -13.15 -32.04
C GLU A 133 -16.83 -12.06 -32.49
N GLN A 134 -16.88 -10.90 -31.86
CA GLN A 134 -16.07 -9.75 -32.26
C GLN A 134 -14.59 -9.99 -31.99
N PHE A 135 -14.23 -10.52 -30.80
CA PHE A 135 -12.84 -10.90 -30.56
C PHE A 135 -12.39 -12.06 -31.44
N SER A 136 -13.28 -12.98 -31.83
CA SER A 136 -12.92 -14.05 -32.77
C SER A 136 -12.61 -13.49 -34.15
N ARG A 137 -13.45 -12.58 -34.66
CA ARG A 137 -13.23 -11.87 -35.94
C ARG A 137 -11.95 -11.06 -35.92
N MET A 138 -11.69 -10.32 -34.84
CA MET A 138 -10.42 -9.60 -34.66
C MET A 138 -9.20 -10.53 -34.58
N ASN A 139 -9.38 -11.79 -34.15
CA ASN A 139 -8.35 -12.81 -34.20
C ASN A 139 -8.22 -13.51 -35.58
N GLY A 140 -9.11 -13.22 -36.54
CA GLY A 140 -9.14 -13.84 -37.87
C GLY A 140 -9.85 -15.20 -37.92
N MET A 141 -10.75 -15.50 -36.99
CA MET A 141 -11.50 -16.76 -36.91
C MET A 141 -13.00 -16.49 -36.67
N THR A 142 -13.83 -17.51 -36.86
CA THR A 142 -15.25 -17.46 -36.44
C THR A 142 -15.40 -17.78 -34.95
N GLY A 143 -16.48 -17.33 -34.32
CA GLY A 143 -16.81 -17.70 -32.94
C GLY A 143 -16.87 -19.20 -32.71
N GLN A 144 -17.38 -19.97 -33.69
CA GLN A 144 -17.40 -21.43 -33.64
C GLN A 144 -16.00 -22.05 -33.61
N GLN A 145 -15.10 -21.59 -34.49
CA GLN A 145 -13.71 -22.07 -34.53
C GLN A 145 -12.98 -21.76 -33.21
N MET A 146 -13.19 -20.56 -32.67
CA MET A 146 -12.61 -20.16 -31.39
C MET A 146 -13.10 -21.05 -30.24
N GLN A 147 -14.41 -21.34 -30.20
CA GLN A 147 -15.01 -22.22 -29.21
C GLN A 147 -14.48 -23.66 -29.31
N GLN A 148 -14.25 -24.17 -30.52
CA GLN A 148 -13.65 -25.50 -30.74
C GLN A 148 -12.19 -25.57 -30.28
N ILE A 149 -11.39 -24.54 -30.60
CA ILE A 149 -9.99 -24.46 -30.13
C ILE A 149 -9.94 -24.40 -28.61
N PHE A 150 -10.79 -23.57 -27.99
CA PHE A 150 -10.89 -23.50 -26.54
C PHE A 150 -11.26 -24.87 -25.94
N LYS A 151 -12.24 -25.56 -26.55
CA LYS A 151 -12.66 -26.92 -26.17
C LYS A 151 -11.55 -27.97 -26.23
N ALA A 152 -10.55 -27.76 -27.10
CA ALA A 152 -9.41 -28.68 -27.26
C ALA A 152 -8.26 -28.39 -26.28
N LEU A 153 -8.17 -27.17 -25.73
CA LEU A 153 -7.04 -26.73 -24.89
C LEU A 153 -7.27 -26.90 -23.40
N VAL A 154 -8.52 -27.06 -22.97
CA VAL A 154 -8.96 -26.90 -21.58
C VAL A 154 -9.54 -28.23 -21.05
N THR A 155 -9.72 -28.38 -19.73
CA THR A 155 -10.36 -29.58 -19.13
C THR A 155 -11.88 -29.43 -19.03
N GLU A 156 -12.63 -30.53 -18.99
CA GLU A 156 -14.11 -30.52 -18.97
C GLU A 156 -14.71 -29.62 -17.88
N SER A 157 -14.11 -29.55 -16.69
CA SER A 157 -14.55 -28.67 -15.60
C SER A 157 -14.45 -27.18 -15.91
N MET A 158 -13.58 -26.78 -16.83
CA MET A 158 -13.31 -25.39 -17.20
C MET A 158 -14.04 -24.96 -18.47
N HIS A 159 -14.44 -25.92 -19.32
CA HIS A 159 -15.31 -25.69 -20.47
C HIS A 159 -16.74 -25.30 -20.08
N GLY A 160 -17.19 -25.72 -18.90
CA GLY A 160 -18.54 -25.43 -18.42
C GLY A 160 -18.79 -23.95 -18.23
N ASP A 161 -17.83 -23.21 -17.68
CA ASP A 161 -17.97 -21.78 -17.38
C ASP A 161 -17.67 -20.90 -18.59
N ALA A 162 -18.72 -20.22 -19.08
CA ALA A 162 -18.65 -19.31 -20.22
C ALA A 162 -17.75 -18.09 -19.96
N ARG A 163 -17.48 -17.72 -18.70
CA ARG A 163 -16.50 -16.67 -18.37
C ARG A 163 -15.12 -17.00 -18.91
N ASN A 164 -14.70 -18.25 -18.82
CA ASN A 164 -13.39 -18.69 -19.30
C ASN A 164 -13.29 -18.57 -20.83
N LEU A 165 -14.38 -18.81 -21.56
CA LEU A 165 -14.41 -18.64 -23.00
C LEU A 165 -14.33 -17.15 -23.39
N VAL A 166 -15.09 -16.29 -22.72
CA VAL A 166 -15.02 -14.82 -22.91
C VAL A 166 -13.61 -14.29 -22.62
N GLU A 167 -13.00 -14.71 -21.51
CA GLU A 167 -11.61 -14.40 -21.15
C GLU A 167 -10.64 -14.87 -22.23
N TYR A 168 -10.78 -16.12 -22.70
CA TYR A 168 -9.89 -16.69 -23.71
C TYR A 168 -9.91 -15.88 -25.01
N CYS A 169 -11.10 -15.53 -25.52
CA CYS A 169 -11.25 -14.75 -26.74
C CYS A 169 -10.59 -13.37 -26.62
N CYS A 170 -10.89 -12.66 -25.52
CA CYS A 170 -10.35 -11.34 -25.23
C CYS A 170 -8.83 -11.37 -25.02
N PHE A 171 -8.34 -12.25 -24.15
CA PHE A 171 -6.92 -12.32 -23.79
C PHE A 171 -6.06 -12.81 -24.95
N ARG A 172 -6.59 -13.70 -25.80
CA ARG A 172 -5.87 -14.14 -27.01
C ARG A 172 -5.65 -12.97 -27.97
N PHE A 173 -6.62 -12.09 -28.13
CA PHE A 173 -6.45 -10.87 -28.92
C PHE A 173 -5.40 -9.95 -28.28
N LEU A 174 -5.57 -9.62 -26.99
CA LEU A 174 -4.69 -8.71 -26.26
C LEU A 174 -3.24 -9.20 -26.17
N SER A 175 -3.02 -10.52 -26.16
CA SER A 175 -1.67 -11.10 -26.07
C SER A 175 -0.78 -10.85 -27.29
N ARG A 176 -1.35 -10.40 -28.42
CA ARG A 176 -0.60 -10.15 -29.67
C ARG A 176 0.21 -8.87 -29.63
N ASP A 177 -0.17 -7.92 -28.78
CA ASP A 177 0.49 -6.64 -28.67
C ASP A 177 1.23 -6.50 -27.33
N ASN A 178 2.44 -5.96 -27.39
CA ASN A 178 3.29 -5.67 -26.24
C ASN A 178 3.51 -4.15 -26.04
N SER A 179 2.73 -3.32 -26.72
CA SER A 179 2.76 -1.86 -26.60
C SER A 179 2.38 -1.41 -25.19
N GLU A 180 3.00 -0.31 -24.73
CA GLU A 180 2.76 0.26 -23.39
C GLU A 180 1.29 0.66 -23.18
N VAL A 181 0.66 1.18 -24.25
CA VAL A 181 -0.76 1.50 -24.33
C VAL A 181 -1.29 0.84 -25.59
N HIS A 182 -2.36 0.05 -25.45
CA HIS A 182 -2.92 -0.68 -26.58
C HIS A 182 -3.48 0.29 -27.65
N PRO A 183 -3.08 0.20 -28.94
CA PRO A 183 -3.39 1.19 -29.97
C PRO A 183 -4.89 1.30 -30.28
N CYS A 184 -5.63 0.18 -30.21
CA CYS A 184 -7.08 0.17 -30.43
C CYS A 184 -7.86 0.96 -29.38
N LEU A 185 -7.24 1.38 -28.27
CA LEU A 185 -7.93 2.23 -27.28
C LEU A 185 -8.36 3.59 -27.82
N LYS A 186 -7.77 4.06 -28.94
CA LYS A 186 -8.20 5.28 -29.62
C LYS A 186 -9.59 5.14 -30.26
N GLU A 187 -10.04 3.91 -30.52
CA GLU A 187 -11.30 3.64 -31.18
C GLU A 187 -12.42 3.43 -30.16
N LEU A 188 -13.48 4.25 -30.25
CA LEU A 188 -14.63 4.15 -29.35
C LEU A 188 -15.32 2.77 -29.42
N ALA A 189 -15.34 2.15 -30.60
CA ALA A 189 -15.88 0.80 -30.79
C ALA A 189 -15.12 -0.26 -29.95
N PHE A 190 -13.80 -0.16 -29.88
CA PHE A 190 -13.00 -1.05 -29.04
C PHE A 190 -13.21 -0.76 -27.54
N GLN A 191 -13.33 0.51 -27.15
CA GLN A 191 -13.68 0.88 -25.77
C GLN A 191 -15.04 0.30 -25.34
N ARG A 192 -16.03 0.34 -26.25
CA ARG A 192 -17.35 -0.30 -26.08
C ARG A 192 -17.22 -1.81 -25.98
N LEU A 193 -16.45 -2.45 -26.86
CA LEU A 193 -16.24 -3.91 -26.85
C LEU A 193 -15.64 -4.38 -25.52
N ILE A 194 -14.65 -3.67 -24.98
CA ILE A 194 -14.07 -4.00 -23.66
C ILE A 194 -15.11 -3.84 -22.55
N PHE A 195 -15.95 -2.80 -22.58
CA PHE A 195 -17.04 -2.62 -21.63
C PHE A 195 -18.09 -3.75 -21.72
N VAL A 196 -18.53 -4.10 -22.92
CA VAL A 196 -19.45 -5.23 -23.19
C VAL A 196 -18.84 -6.54 -22.70
N THR A 197 -17.52 -6.69 -22.81
CA THR A 197 -16.79 -7.88 -22.32
C THR A 197 -16.77 -7.96 -20.79
N MET A 198 -16.67 -6.83 -20.09
CA MET A 198 -16.85 -6.81 -18.64
C MET A 198 -18.29 -7.22 -18.25
N LEU A 199 -19.31 -6.74 -18.98
CA LEU A 199 -20.70 -7.15 -18.76
C LEU A 199 -20.92 -8.64 -19.05
N ALA A 200 -20.32 -9.16 -20.12
CA ALA A 200 -20.34 -10.57 -20.49
C ALA A 200 -19.68 -11.44 -19.41
N TRP A 201 -18.55 -10.99 -18.86
CA TRP A 201 -17.88 -11.71 -17.78
C TRP A 201 -18.72 -11.71 -16.48
N GLN A 202 -19.37 -10.59 -16.18
CA GLN A 202 -20.23 -10.45 -15.01
C GLN A 202 -21.45 -11.39 -15.08
N SER A 203 -22.20 -11.33 -16.18
CA SER A 203 -23.38 -12.16 -16.45
C SER A 203 -23.23 -12.88 -17.80
N PRO A 204 -22.59 -14.07 -17.81
CA PRO A 204 -22.28 -14.78 -19.04
C PRO A 204 -23.47 -15.51 -19.67
N TYR A 205 -24.52 -15.78 -18.88
CA TYR A 205 -25.72 -16.50 -19.31
C TYR A 205 -26.95 -15.59 -19.30
N GLU A 206 -27.98 -15.93 -20.06
CA GLU A 206 -29.28 -15.26 -20.00
C GLU A 206 -29.99 -15.53 -18.67
N GLU A 207 -30.65 -14.52 -18.11
CA GLU A 207 -31.48 -14.67 -16.91
C GLU A 207 -32.85 -15.24 -17.31
N GLU A 208 -33.31 -16.32 -16.65
CA GLU A 208 -34.53 -17.07 -17.00
C GLU A 208 -35.82 -16.20 -17.08
N ASN A 209 -35.84 -15.06 -16.38
CA ASN A 209 -36.96 -14.13 -16.30
C ASN A 209 -37.11 -13.18 -17.52
N ASP A 210 -36.14 -13.12 -18.43
CA ASP A 210 -36.21 -12.27 -19.63
C ASP A 210 -36.97 -12.95 -20.79
N SER A 211 -37.48 -14.17 -20.60
CA SER A 211 -38.06 -15.00 -21.66
C SER A 211 -39.54 -14.76 -21.99
N TYR A 212 -40.27 -13.89 -21.26
CA TYR A 212 -41.73 -13.83 -21.38
C TYR A 212 -42.36 -12.54 -21.94
N TYR A 213 -41.60 -11.46 -22.22
CA TYR A 213 -42.17 -10.28 -22.89
C TYR A 213 -41.19 -9.58 -23.83
N GLU A 214 -41.56 -9.59 -25.11
CA GLU A 214 -41.18 -8.73 -26.25
C GLU A 214 -39.80 -8.84 -26.93
N PRO A 215 -39.78 -8.94 -28.29
CA PRO A 215 -38.58 -8.78 -29.13
C PRO A 215 -38.05 -7.33 -29.24
N LEU A 216 -38.56 -6.39 -28.45
CA LEU A 216 -38.33 -4.93 -28.60
C LEU A 216 -37.45 -4.31 -27.51
N LYS A 217 -36.95 -5.09 -26.55
CA LYS A 217 -35.90 -4.63 -25.64
C LYS A 217 -34.54 -4.74 -26.35
N ARG A 218 -34.27 -3.85 -27.33
CA ARG A 218 -32.89 -3.52 -27.73
C ARG A 218 -32.16 -3.11 -26.45
N ILE A 219 -31.32 -3.99 -25.92
CA ILE A 219 -30.65 -3.80 -24.64
C ILE A 219 -29.62 -2.69 -24.84
N SER A 220 -29.99 -1.45 -24.50
CA SER A 220 -29.02 -0.38 -24.48
C SER A 220 -27.98 -0.69 -23.41
N PHE A 221 -26.79 -1.13 -23.82
CA PHE A 221 -25.66 -1.40 -22.93
C PHE A 221 -25.27 -0.16 -22.09
N LYS A 222 -25.78 1.02 -22.46
CA LYS A 222 -25.61 2.30 -21.77
C LYS A 222 -26.18 2.32 -20.36
N THR A 223 -27.24 1.55 -20.07
CA THR A 223 -27.88 1.53 -18.73
C THR A 223 -27.30 0.50 -17.78
N LYS A 224 -26.51 -0.46 -18.29
CA LYS A 224 -25.89 -1.51 -17.46
C LYS A 224 -24.63 -0.99 -16.79
N LEU A 225 -24.42 -1.41 -15.55
CA LEU A 225 -23.24 -1.09 -14.74
C LEU A 225 -22.32 -2.30 -14.63
N VAL A 226 -21.02 -2.04 -14.72
CA VAL A 226 -19.97 -3.02 -14.43
C VAL A 226 -19.61 -2.97 -12.95
N TYR A 227 -19.57 -4.13 -12.30
CA TYR A 227 -19.16 -4.28 -10.91
C TYR A 227 -17.67 -4.65 -10.75
N GLU A 228 -17.20 -4.58 -9.50
CA GLU A 228 -15.78 -4.66 -9.12
C GLU A 228 -15.07 -5.89 -9.68
N GLU A 229 -15.67 -7.08 -9.59
CA GLU A 229 -15.01 -8.34 -9.97
C GLU A 229 -14.70 -8.40 -11.47
N ALA A 230 -15.66 -7.99 -12.31
CA ALA A 230 -15.49 -7.98 -13.76
C ALA A 230 -14.47 -6.92 -14.19
N PHE A 231 -14.53 -5.73 -13.58
CA PHE A 231 -13.58 -4.65 -13.84
C PHE A 231 -12.15 -5.06 -13.50
N VAL A 232 -11.93 -5.62 -12.31
CA VAL A 232 -10.60 -6.03 -11.83
C VAL A 232 -10.00 -7.15 -12.67
N ARG A 233 -10.84 -7.99 -13.28
CA ARG A 233 -10.36 -9.09 -14.11
C ARG A 233 -10.00 -8.66 -15.53
N ILE A 234 -10.84 -7.86 -16.19
CA ILE A 234 -10.67 -7.52 -17.61
C ILE A 234 -9.87 -6.23 -17.81
N ALA A 235 -10.08 -5.18 -17.00
CA ALA A 235 -9.42 -3.89 -17.23
C ALA A 235 -7.87 -3.97 -17.16
N PRO A 236 -7.24 -4.69 -16.19
CA PRO A 236 -5.78 -4.84 -16.12
C PRO A 236 -5.19 -5.78 -17.17
N ALA A 237 -6.02 -6.48 -17.95
CA ALA A 237 -5.57 -7.26 -19.08
C ALA A 237 -5.18 -6.36 -20.28
N VAL A 238 -5.78 -5.17 -20.37
CA VAL A 238 -5.47 -4.19 -21.41
C VAL A 238 -4.31 -3.31 -20.98
N SER A 239 -3.24 -3.25 -21.79
CA SER A 239 -2.05 -2.47 -21.45
C SER A 239 -2.36 -0.98 -21.35
N GLY A 240 -1.85 -0.36 -20.27
CA GLY A 240 -2.00 1.07 -19.99
C GLY A 240 -3.26 1.47 -19.21
N LEU A 241 -4.31 0.63 -19.14
CA LEU A 241 -5.58 1.01 -18.49
C LEU A 241 -5.61 0.81 -16.97
N ALA A 242 -5.06 -0.28 -16.45
CA ALA A 242 -5.09 -0.56 -15.00
C ALA A 242 -3.97 -1.53 -14.58
N ASP A 243 -3.53 -1.43 -13.33
CA ASP A 243 -2.66 -2.45 -12.73
C ASP A 243 -3.47 -3.45 -11.93
N ARG A 244 -3.04 -4.71 -11.94
CA ARG A 244 -3.61 -5.78 -11.10
C ARG A 244 -3.64 -5.42 -9.61
N VAL A 245 -2.68 -4.61 -9.16
CA VAL A 245 -2.53 -4.21 -7.76
C VAL A 245 -3.55 -3.15 -7.37
N THR A 246 -3.70 -2.10 -8.18
CA THR A 246 -4.51 -0.91 -7.85
C THR A 246 -5.88 -0.90 -8.54
N ALA A 247 -6.21 -1.90 -9.36
CA ALA A 247 -7.48 -2.00 -10.11
C ALA A 247 -8.72 -1.82 -9.23
N HIS A 248 -8.70 -2.35 -8.01
CA HIS A 248 -9.82 -2.21 -7.07
C HIS A 248 -9.97 -0.77 -6.57
N ASN A 249 -8.86 -0.07 -6.31
CA ASN A 249 -8.88 1.34 -5.92
C ASN A 249 -9.31 2.23 -7.09
N LEU A 250 -8.87 1.90 -8.31
CA LEU A 250 -9.32 2.55 -9.54
C LEU A 250 -10.83 2.35 -9.76
N PHE A 251 -11.34 1.14 -9.58
CA PHE A 251 -12.78 0.86 -9.64
C PHE A 251 -13.54 1.70 -8.62
N LYS A 252 -13.08 1.73 -7.35
CA LYS A 252 -13.71 2.53 -6.29
C LYS A 252 -13.76 4.02 -6.64
N ALA A 253 -12.68 4.56 -7.22
CA ALA A 253 -12.64 5.94 -7.69
C ALA A 253 -13.64 6.20 -8.83
N LEU A 254 -13.72 5.29 -9.82
CA LEU A 254 -14.60 5.45 -10.98
C LEU A 254 -16.09 5.25 -10.63
N ALA A 255 -16.40 4.27 -9.79
CA ALA A 255 -17.78 3.97 -9.36
C ALA A 255 -18.34 5.05 -8.43
N GLY A 256 -17.51 5.66 -7.57
CA GLY A 256 -17.97 6.63 -6.57
C GLY A 256 -19.07 6.03 -5.70
N ASP A 257 -20.19 6.76 -5.58
CA ASP A 257 -21.35 6.34 -4.78
C ASP A 257 -22.33 5.42 -5.54
N GLU A 258 -22.20 5.29 -6.87
CA GLU A 258 -23.14 4.55 -7.74
C GLU A 258 -23.00 3.02 -7.60
N GLY A 259 -21.93 2.53 -6.94
CA GLY A 259 -21.67 1.11 -6.73
C GLY A 259 -21.24 0.32 -7.98
N GLY A 260 -21.23 0.96 -9.16
CA GLY A 260 -20.80 0.37 -10.43
C GLY A 260 -20.30 1.41 -11.42
N VAL A 261 -19.65 0.97 -12.51
CA VAL A 261 -19.09 1.85 -13.55
C VAL A 261 -19.98 1.81 -14.78
N SER A 262 -20.47 2.98 -15.20
CA SER A 262 -21.23 3.17 -16.45
C SER A 262 -20.32 3.33 -17.66
N PHE A 263 -20.84 3.02 -18.87
CA PHE A 263 -20.06 3.17 -20.11
C PHE A 263 -19.56 4.60 -20.32
N LYS A 264 -20.38 5.62 -19.99
CA LYS A 264 -19.99 7.04 -20.08
C LYS A 264 -18.79 7.36 -19.20
N THR A 265 -18.79 6.86 -17.97
CA THR A 265 -17.66 7.04 -17.04
C THR A 265 -16.41 6.34 -17.56
N TRP A 266 -16.57 5.12 -18.09
CA TRP A 266 -15.50 4.33 -18.69
C TRP A 266 -14.86 5.01 -19.92
N SER A 267 -15.66 5.47 -20.88
CA SER A 267 -15.13 6.13 -22.09
C SER A 267 -14.46 7.47 -21.77
N THR A 268 -15.03 8.25 -20.85
CA THR A 268 -14.42 9.50 -20.36
C THR A 268 -13.07 9.23 -19.69
N TYR A 269 -12.97 8.16 -18.90
CA TYR A 269 -11.71 7.76 -18.28
C TYR A 269 -10.64 7.43 -19.31
N ILE A 270 -10.97 6.60 -20.32
CA ILE A 270 -10.01 6.25 -21.38
C ILE A 270 -9.59 7.48 -22.17
N SER A 271 -10.52 8.37 -22.52
CA SER A 271 -10.19 9.59 -23.27
C SER A 271 -9.23 10.50 -22.50
N GLU A 272 -9.43 10.65 -21.18
CA GLU A 272 -8.53 11.45 -20.35
C GLU A 272 -7.15 10.78 -20.20
N VAL A 273 -7.08 9.45 -20.05
CA VAL A 273 -5.79 8.73 -20.02
C VAL A 273 -5.01 8.92 -21.33
N LEU A 274 -5.67 8.81 -22.48
CA LEU A 274 -5.05 9.01 -23.79
C LEU A 274 -4.59 10.45 -23.98
N LYS A 275 -5.43 11.42 -23.59
CA LYS A 275 -5.10 12.85 -23.65
C LYS A 275 -3.85 13.18 -22.83
N VAL A 276 -3.74 12.67 -21.60
CA VAL A 276 -2.55 12.85 -20.76
C VAL A 276 -1.30 12.28 -21.43
N HIS A 277 -1.43 11.12 -22.08
CA HIS A 277 -0.31 10.49 -22.78
C HIS A 277 0.13 11.30 -24.01
N GLU A 278 -0.82 11.87 -24.76
CA GLU A 278 -0.54 12.75 -25.91
C GLU A 278 0.06 14.09 -25.45
N ASP A 279 -0.52 14.72 -24.43
CA ASP A 279 -0.02 15.97 -23.83
C ASP A 279 1.42 15.82 -23.35
N ARG A 280 1.75 14.68 -22.72
CA ARG A 280 3.12 14.39 -22.27
C ARG A 280 4.11 14.35 -23.44
N LYS A 281 3.76 13.67 -24.54
CA LYS A 281 4.61 13.56 -25.73
C LYS A 281 4.87 14.93 -26.37
N VAL A 282 3.83 15.76 -26.48
CA VAL A 282 3.95 17.12 -27.04
C VAL A 282 4.84 17.99 -26.15
N ASN A 283 4.60 18.00 -24.84
CA ASN A 283 5.39 18.79 -23.90
C ASN A 283 6.86 18.37 -23.84
N GLN A 284 7.15 17.06 -23.95
CA GLN A 284 8.50 16.54 -24.00
C GLN A 284 9.25 16.99 -25.27
N ALA A 285 8.55 17.08 -26.41
CA ALA A 285 9.13 17.55 -27.68
C ALA A 285 9.37 19.06 -27.73
N GLN A 286 8.51 19.86 -27.09
CA GLN A 286 8.49 21.33 -27.26
C GLN A 286 9.38 22.09 -26.27
N GLU A 287 9.43 21.70 -25.00
CA GLU A 287 10.02 22.55 -23.93
C GLU A 287 11.31 21.98 -23.29
N PHE A 288 11.71 20.73 -23.58
CA PHE A 288 12.68 20.01 -22.74
C PHE A 288 13.76 19.18 -23.47
N SER A 289 14.25 19.66 -24.61
CA SER A 289 15.39 19.05 -25.33
C SER A 289 16.72 19.03 -24.54
N HIS A 290 16.79 19.75 -23.40
CA HIS A 290 17.96 19.81 -22.51
C HIS A 290 17.99 18.72 -21.41
N LEU A 291 16.94 17.90 -21.25
CA LEU A 291 16.91 16.85 -20.24
C LEU A 291 17.80 15.67 -20.66
N SER A 292 18.71 15.27 -19.78
CA SER A 292 19.68 14.19 -19.96
C SER A 292 19.04 12.80 -19.91
N GLY A 293 18.24 12.45 -20.92
CA GLY A 293 17.60 11.12 -21.03
C GLY A 293 16.66 10.80 -19.87
N GLU A 294 15.90 11.80 -19.41
CA GLU A 294 14.85 11.66 -18.39
C GLU A 294 13.46 11.79 -19.05
N ASN A 295 12.48 11.04 -18.55
CA ASN A 295 11.11 11.06 -19.07
C ASN A 295 10.25 12.04 -18.27
N LEU A 296 9.57 12.95 -18.97
CA LEU A 296 8.65 13.91 -18.37
C LEU A 296 7.40 13.19 -17.83
N LEU A 297 7.02 13.40 -16.57
CA LEU A 297 5.82 12.78 -15.96
C LEU A 297 4.67 13.77 -15.79
N CYS A 298 4.95 14.93 -15.18
CA CYS A 298 3.95 15.93 -14.85
C CYS A 298 4.56 17.34 -14.85
N ILE A 299 3.76 18.32 -15.31
CA ILE A 299 4.06 19.74 -15.20
C ILE A 299 2.97 20.39 -14.35
N ALA A 300 3.34 21.10 -13.30
CA ALA A 300 2.40 21.89 -12.51
C ALA A 300 1.91 23.09 -13.34
N PRO A 301 0.59 23.37 -13.36
CA PRO A 301 0.06 24.51 -14.11
C PRO A 301 0.60 25.83 -13.52
N SER A 302 1.50 26.50 -14.25
CA SER A 302 2.22 27.68 -13.73
C SER A 302 1.50 29.01 -13.92
N ARG A 303 0.63 29.16 -14.93
CA ARG A 303 0.04 30.47 -15.30
C ARG A 303 -1.08 30.95 -14.39
N LYS A 304 -1.89 30.05 -13.82
CA LYS A 304 -3.06 30.40 -12.99
C LYS A 304 -2.87 30.12 -11.50
N ARG A 305 -2.01 29.16 -11.12
CA ARG A 305 -1.80 28.71 -9.73
C ARG A 305 -0.36 28.17 -9.51
N PRO A 306 0.66 29.05 -9.47
CA PRO A 306 2.05 28.63 -9.34
C PRO A 306 2.30 27.86 -8.03
N VAL A 307 3.30 26.98 -8.04
CA VAL A 307 3.75 26.26 -6.84
C VAL A 307 4.71 27.19 -6.09
N LEU A 308 4.52 27.29 -4.77
CA LEU A 308 5.35 28.15 -3.93
C LEU A 308 6.47 27.32 -3.30
N LYS A 309 7.73 27.64 -3.61
CA LYS A 309 8.89 27.05 -2.96
C LYS A 309 9.29 27.90 -1.76
N TRP A 310 9.27 27.32 -0.56
CA TRP A 310 9.70 27.97 0.66
C TRP A 310 11.22 27.88 0.83
N THR A 311 11.86 29.00 1.13
CA THR A 311 13.29 29.09 1.45
C THR A 311 13.48 30.22 2.45
N ASN A 312 14.07 29.93 3.61
CA ASN A 312 14.30 30.91 4.69
C ASN A 312 13.05 31.73 5.06
N ASN A 313 11.90 31.08 5.27
CA ASN A 313 10.60 31.71 5.54
C ASN A 313 10.05 32.63 4.42
N MET A 314 10.64 32.62 3.22
CA MET A 314 10.12 33.30 2.04
C MET A 314 9.58 32.30 1.02
N ALA A 315 8.42 32.59 0.44
CA ALA A 315 7.78 31.77 -0.58
C ALA A 315 8.06 32.33 -1.99
N TRP A 316 8.67 31.51 -2.85
CA TRP A 316 9.02 31.86 -4.22
C TRP A 316 8.07 31.15 -5.19
N PRO A 317 7.28 31.88 -6.01
CA PRO A 317 6.40 31.26 -6.99
C PRO A 317 7.19 30.71 -8.19
N GLY A 318 6.83 29.52 -8.65
CA GLY A 318 7.48 28.88 -9.79
C GLY A 318 6.67 27.80 -10.49
N LYS A 319 7.22 27.34 -11.62
CA LYS A 319 6.79 26.14 -12.34
C LYS A 319 7.54 24.94 -11.76
N LEU A 320 6.78 23.91 -11.36
CA LEU A 320 7.32 22.64 -10.88
C LEU A 320 7.13 21.58 -11.96
N THR A 321 8.20 20.86 -12.29
CA THR A 321 8.20 19.78 -13.26
C THR A 321 8.73 18.51 -12.59
N LEU A 322 8.03 17.39 -12.78
CA LEU A 322 8.42 16.07 -12.30
C LEU A 322 8.86 15.21 -13.48
N THR A 323 10.05 14.63 -13.38
CA THR A 323 10.57 13.59 -14.28
C THR A 323 10.57 12.23 -13.58
N ASP A 324 10.91 11.18 -14.34
CA ASP A 324 11.11 9.84 -13.82
C ASP A 324 12.25 9.73 -12.80
N LYS A 325 13.17 10.72 -12.72
CA LYS A 325 14.34 10.70 -11.82
C LYS A 325 14.40 11.87 -10.82
N ALA A 326 13.85 13.03 -11.16
CA ALA A 326 14.12 14.27 -10.44
C ALA A 326 12.93 15.26 -10.46
N LEU A 327 13.02 16.25 -9.56
CA LEU A 327 12.17 17.43 -9.56
C LEU A 327 12.94 18.64 -10.11
N TYR A 328 12.28 19.41 -10.98
CA TYR A 328 12.79 20.65 -11.53
C TYR A 328 11.90 21.80 -11.08
N PHE A 329 12.52 22.87 -10.59
CA PHE A 329 11.82 24.09 -10.20
C PHE A 329 12.38 25.29 -10.96
N GLU A 330 11.49 26.00 -11.64
CA GLU A 330 11.76 27.22 -12.40
C GLU A 330 11.04 28.40 -11.73
N ALA A 331 11.79 29.32 -11.13
CA ALA A 331 11.21 30.47 -10.46
C ALA A 331 10.63 31.48 -11.47
N ILE A 332 9.46 32.04 -11.17
CA ILE A 332 8.86 33.12 -11.96
C ILE A 332 9.45 34.45 -11.43
N GLY A 333 10.41 35.03 -12.15
CA GLY A 333 11.10 36.26 -11.76
C GLY A 333 11.30 37.25 -12.92
N LEU A 334 11.56 38.51 -12.57
CA LEU A 334 11.75 39.65 -13.51
C LEU A 334 13.07 39.59 -14.31
N LYS A 335 14.02 38.70 -13.97
CA LYS A 335 15.30 38.57 -14.68
C LYS A 335 15.19 37.50 -15.77
N GLU A 336 15.62 37.85 -16.98
CA GLU A 336 15.57 37.00 -18.20
C GLU A 336 16.33 35.66 -18.09
N LYS A 337 17.18 35.47 -17.08
CA LYS A 337 17.80 34.17 -16.79
C LYS A 337 16.91 33.32 -15.87
N LYS A 338 16.23 32.35 -16.48
CA LYS A 338 15.52 31.25 -15.80
C LYS A 338 16.52 30.30 -15.13
N GLU A 339 16.79 30.51 -13.84
CA GLU A 339 17.54 29.51 -13.06
C GLU A 339 16.66 28.30 -12.77
N VAL A 340 16.90 27.20 -13.49
CA VAL A 340 16.24 25.91 -13.25
C VAL A 340 17.04 25.14 -12.21
N ARG A 341 16.43 24.86 -11.05
CA ARG A 341 17.04 24.00 -10.02
C ARG A 341 16.56 22.57 -10.17
N ARG A 342 17.47 21.60 -9.99
CA ARG A 342 17.19 20.15 -10.02
C ARG A 342 17.37 19.54 -8.63
N LEU A 343 16.42 18.71 -8.20
CA LEU A 343 16.49 17.90 -6.99
C LEU A 343 16.36 16.41 -7.35
N ASP A 344 17.33 15.59 -6.97
CA ASP A 344 17.35 14.16 -7.31
C ASP A 344 16.45 13.32 -6.39
N LEU A 345 15.61 12.46 -6.97
CA LEU A 345 14.71 11.56 -6.24
C LEU A 345 15.23 10.11 -6.18
N THR A 346 16.32 9.79 -6.89
CA THR A 346 16.83 8.41 -7.02
C THR A 346 17.66 7.94 -5.83
N GLY A 347 17.95 8.85 -4.89
CA GLY A 347 18.75 8.63 -3.69
C GLY A 347 18.18 7.61 -2.70
N ARG A 348 19.04 7.13 -1.79
CA ARG A 348 18.64 6.23 -0.68
C ARG A 348 17.96 6.98 0.47
N ALA A 349 18.35 8.23 0.69
CA ALA A 349 17.81 9.10 1.74
C ALA A 349 16.66 9.99 1.24
N SER A 350 16.23 9.85 -0.02
CA SER A 350 15.12 10.63 -0.56
C SER A 350 13.82 10.26 0.14
N ARG A 351 13.18 11.25 0.76
CA ARG A 351 11.90 11.10 1.47
C ARG A 351 10.97 12.25 1.16
N VAL A 352 9.68 11.96 1.21
CA VAL A 352 8.61 12.93 1.01
C VAL A 352 7.67 12.87 2.21
N GLU A 353 7.36 14.04 2.76
CA GLU A 353 6.49 14.17 3.94
C GLU A 353 5.49 15.31 3.72
N LYS A 354 4.28 15.16 4.26
CA LYS A 354 3.28 16.23 4.26
C LYS A 354 3.60 17.17 5.41
N VAL A 355 3.70 18.46 5.12
CA VAL A 355 4.16 19.47 6.09
C VAL A 355 3.19 20.63 6.13
N LYS A 356 3.00 21.17 7.34
CA LYS A 356 2.23 22.39 7.56
C LYS A 356 3.12 23.61 7.41
N VAL A 357 2.65 24.60 6.67
CA VAL A 357 3.36 25.85 6.42
C VAL A 357 2.48 27.04 6.81
N GLY A 358 3.10 28.19 6.97
CA GLY A 358 2.39 29.44 7.18
C GLY A 358 3.37 30.58 7.42
N PRO A 359 2.85 31.82 7.41
CA PRO A 359 3.68 33.00 7.57
C PRO A 359 4.49 32.92 8.88
N LEU A 360 5.76 33.31 8.81
CA LEU A 360 6.72 33.28 9.92
C LEU A 360 6.96 31.88 10.52
N GLY A 361 6.65 30.80 9.80
CA GLY A 361 6.82 29.43 10.30
C GLY A 361 5.69 28.94 11.20
N SER A 362 4.57 29.68 11.28
CA SER A 362 3.36 29.19 11.92
C SER A 362 2.79 28.02 11.10
N GLY A 363 2.71 26.81 11.66
CA GLY A 363 2.21 25.61 10.96
C GLY A 363 0.68 25.60 10.76
N LEU A 364 0.13 26.67 10.18
CA LEU A 364 -1.31 26.93 10.08
C LEU A 364 -1.98 26.21 8.90
N PHE A 365 -1.29 26.13 7.76
CA PHE A 365 -1.85 25.58 6.53
C PHE A 365 -1.28 24.20 6.25
N ASP A 366 -2.18 23.23 6.10
CA ASP A 366 -1.83 21.89 5.65
C ASP A 366 -1.80 21.86 4.11
N SER A 367 -0.87 22.61 3.51
CA SER A 367 -0.83 22.87 2.06
C SER A 367 0.50 22.49 1.40
N ALA A 368 1.48 22.00 2.17
CA ALA A 368 2.84 21.78 1.65
C ALA A 368 3.34 20.33 1.73
N VAL A 369 4.37 20.08 0.92
CA VAL A 369 5.13 18.83 0.85
C VAL A 369 6.60 19.15 1.01
N SER A 370 7.28 18.48 1.94
CA SER A 370 8.74 18.54 2.04
C SER A 370 9.38 17.36 1.30
N VAL A 371 10.31 17.65 0.41
CA VAL A 371 11.09 16.66 -0.32
C VAL A 371 12.55 16.79 0.09
N THR A 372 13.11 15.70 0.60
CA THR A 372 14.52 15.59 0.97
C THR A 372 15.25 14.77 -0.10
N SER A 373 16.50 15.13 -0.40
CA SER A 373 17.37 14.39 -1.34
C SER A 373 18.63 13.90 -0.62
N SER A 374 19.28 12.87 -1.17
CA SER A 374 20.46 12.24 -0.54
C SER A 374 21.77 12.99 -0.72
N ASP A 375 21.94 13.70 -1.83
CA ASP A 375 23.28 14.12 -2.28
C ASP A 375 23.68 15.51 -1.77
N LYS A 376 22.68 16.28 -1.32
CA LYS A 376 22.82 17.58 -0.68
C LYS A 376 21.72 17.60 0.36
N SER A 377 21.99 17.94 1.61
CA SER A 377 21.01 18.13 2.68
C SER A 377 20.08 19.35 2.42
N GLU A 378 19.70 19.57 1.17
CA GLU A 378 18.76 20.56 0.71
C GLU A 378 17.36 19.94 0.75
N THR A 379 16.54 20.42 1.68
CA THR A 379 15.13 20.04 1.78
C THR A 379 14.31 21.09 1.06
N TRP A 380 13.49 20.68 0.09
CA TRP A 380 12.56 21.57 -0.59
C TRP A 380 11.19 21.49 0.06
N VAL A 381 10.68 22.61 0.54
CA VAL A 381 9.29 22.72 1.01
C VAL A 381 8.48 23.40 -0.09
N LEU A 382 7.54 22.65 -0.66
CA LEU A 382 6.72 23.04 -1.80
C LEU A 382 5.26 23.16 -1.36
N GLU A 383 4.70 24.35 -1.44
CA GLU A 383 3.31 24.63 -1.10
C GLU A 383 2.42 24.67 -2.35
N PHE A 384 1.27 23.99 -2.23
CA PHE A 384 0.24 23.88 -3.24
C PHE A 384 -1.06 24.51 -2.71
N VAL A 385 -1.30 25.78 -3.07
CA VAL A 385 -2.44 26.56 -2.56
C VAL A 385 -3.77 26.06 -3.15
N ASP A 386 -4.51 25.22 -2.43
CA ASP A 386 -5.72 24.59 -2.97
C ASP A 386 -6.99 25.38 -2.63
N LEU A 387 -7.36 26.34 -3.48
CA LEU A 387 -8.58 27.15 -3.31
C LEU A 387 -9.85 26.42 -3.80
N ALA A 388 -9.72 25.31 -4.52
CA ALA A 388 -10.82 24.66 -5.23
C ALA A 388 -11.10 23.22 -4.77
N GLY A 389 -10.42 22.74 -3.71
CA GLY A 389 -10.59 21.39 -3.19
C GLY A 389 -10.12 20.29 -4.15
N GLU A 390 -9.11 20.56 -4.98
CA GLU A 390 -8.58 19.63 -5.99
C GLU A 390 -7.55 18.63 -5.40
N MET A 391 -7.40 18.61 -4.07
CA MET A 391 -6.38 17.86 -3.31
C MET A 391 -4.98 17.95 -3.94
N ARG A 392 -4.58 19.11 -4.46
CA ARG A 392 -3.37 19.27 -5.29
C ARG A 392 -2.11 18.82 -4.56
N ARG A 393 -1.98 19.20 -3.29
CA ARG A 393 -0.87 18.78 -2.43
C ARG A 393 -0.82 17.25 -2.31
N ASP A 394 -1.96 16.60 -2.07
CA ASP A 394 -2.03 15.15 -1.86
C ASP A 394 -1.75 14.37 -3.16
N VAL A 395 -2.18 14.90 -4.31
CA VAL A 395 -1.86 14.35 -5.64
C VAL A 395 -0.37 14.48 -5.95
N TRP A 396 0.23 15.66 -5.70
CA TRP A 396 1.67 15.86 -5.90
C TRP A 396 2.52 15.03 -4.92
N PHE A 397 2.06 14.90 -3.68
CA PHE A 397 2.64 13.97 -2.71
C PHE A 397 2.62 12.54 -3.26
N ALA A 398 1.47 12.09 -3.80
CA ALA A 398 1.34 10.77 -4.40
C ALA A 398 2.31 10.57 -5.57
N PHE A 399 2.43 11.54 -6.49
CA PHE A 399 3.38 11.46 -7.61
C PHE A 399 4.84 11.35 -7.16
N ILE A 400 5.28 12.22 -6.24
CA ILE A 400 6.66 12.22 -5.75
C ILE A 400 6.94 10.93 -4.95
N SER A 401 5.97 10.50 -4.13
CA SER A 401 6.07 9.26 -3.37
C SER A 401 6.21 8.04 -4.27
N GLU A 402 5.53 8.01 -5.41
CA GLU A 402 5.63 6.91 -6.37
C GLU A 402 7.01 6.80 -7.00
N VAL A 403 7.60 7.93 -7.42
CA VAL A 403 8.95 7.92 -8.02
C VAL A 403 10.00 7.48 -6.99
N ILE A 404 9.91 7.97 -5.76
CA ILE A 404 10.80 7.53 -4.66
C ILE A 404 10.59 6.03 -4.38
N ALA A 405 9.33 5.59 -4.36
CA ALA A 405 8.98 4.20 -4.09
C ALA A 405 9.44 3.23 -5.18
N LEU A 406 9.35 3.64 -6.45
CA LEU A 406 9.88 2.92 -7.61
C LEU A 406 11.38 2.66 -7.45
N TYR A 407 12.18 3.70 -7.17
CA TYR A 407 13.64 3.49 -7.02
C TYR A 407 13.99 2.68 -5.78
N LYS A 408 13.21 2.79 -4.71
CA LYS A 408 13.36 1.89 -3.55
C LYS A 408 13.08 0.44 -3.96
N PHE A 409 12.00 0.19 -4.70
CA PHE A 409 11.65 -1.12 -5.23
C PHE A 409 12.75 -1.69 -6.15
N MET A 410 13.25 -0.93 -7.11
CA MET A 410 14.33 -1.36 -8.01
C MET A 410 15.61 -1.72 -7.26
N ARG A 411 15.93 -1.02 -6.17
CA ARG A 411 17.11 -1.31 -5.34
C ARG A 411 16.93 -2.56 -4.48
N GLU A 412 15.74 -2.81 -3.95
CA GLU A 412 15.47 -3.93 -3.04
C GLU A 412 15.16 -5.25 -3.76
N TYR A 413 14.48 -5.17 -4.91
CA TYR A 413 13.95 -6.33 -5.62
C TYR A 413 14.51 -6.52 -7.03
N GLY A 414 15.13 -5.50 -7.63
CA GLY A 414 15.77 -5.61 -8.95
C GLY A 414 17.17 -6.23 -8.89
N PRO A 415 17.80 -6.51 -10.04
CA PRO A 415 19.22 -6.82 -10.15
C PRO A 415 20.09 -5.57 -9.89
N GLU A 416 21.38 -5.76 -9.61
CA GLU A 416 22.32 -4.64 -9.55
C GLU A 416 22.57 -4.05 -10.93
N ARG A 417 22.78 -2.72 -11.01
CA ARG A 417 22.93 -1.99 -12.28
C ARG A 417 24.06 -2.53 -13.18
N SER A 418 25.04 -3.22 -12.60
CA SER A 418 26.20 -3.77 -13.30
C SER A 418 26.34 -5.29 -13.15
N ASP A 419 25.25 -5.99 -12.78
CA ASP A 419 25.28 -7.46 -12.64
C ASP A 419 25.29 -8.14 -14.03
N PRO A 420 26.33 -8.92 -14.39
CA PRO A 420 26.42 -9.58 -15.70
C PRO A 420 25.32 -10.63 -15.94
N SER A 421 24.68 -11.14 -14.88
CA SER A 421 23.64 -12.16 -15.03
C SER A 421 22.35 -11.71 -15.66
N VAL A 422 22.14 -10.40 -15.76
CA VAL A 422 20.98 -9.83 -16.47
C VAL A 422 20.99 -10.29 -17.93
N GLU A 423 22.17 -10.61 -18.49
CA GLU A 423 22.31 -11.17 -19.84
C GLU A 423 21.89 -12.64 -19.92
N TYR A 424 21.92 -13.39 -18.81
CA TYR A 424 21.56 -14.82 -18.81
C TYR A 424 20.05 -15.06 -18.85
N VAL A 425 19.24 -14.07 -18.49
CA VAL A 425 17.78 -14.17 -18.45
C VAL A 425 17.18 -13.28 -19.54
N TYR A 426 16.44 -13.90 -20.46
CA TYR A 426 15.86 -13.20 -21.59
C TYR A 426 14.90 -12.09 -21.13
N GLY A 427 15.12 -10.87 -21.62
CA GLY A 427 14.28 -9.72 -21.32
C GLY A 427 14.52 -9.06 -19.96
N ALA A 428 15.43 -9.59 -19.12
CA ALA A 428 15.75 -8.99 -17.82
C ALA A 428 16.40 -7.60 -17.96
N SER A 429 17.14 -7.35 -19.04
CA SER A 429 17.74 -6.04 -19.34
C SER A 429 16.70 -4.92 -19.48
N LYS A 430 15.49 -5.26 -19.97
CA LYS A 430 14.35 -4.33 -20.08
C LYS A 430 13.51 -4.24 -18.81
N GLY A 431 13.84 -4.98 -17.75
CA GLY A 431 13.05 -5.01 -16.53
C GLY A 431 12.98 -3.65 -15.82
N ASN A 432 14.07 -2.88 -15.84
CA ASN A 432 14.10 -1.54 -15.27
C ASN A 432 13.17 -0.58 -16.02
N GLU A 433 13.18 -0.63 -17.35
CA GLU A 433 12.30 0.16 -18.20
C GLU A 433 10.83 -0.20 -17.95
N ARG A 434 10.49 -1.50 -17.87
CA ARG A 434 9.13 -1.96 -17.54
C ARG A 434 8.64 -1.44 -16.18
N ALA A 435 9.50 -1.45 -15.16
CA ALA A 435 9.15 -0.93 -13.85
C ALA A 435 8.89 0.59 -13.89
N ILE A 436 9.72 1.34 -14.61
CA ILE A 436 9.56 2.78 -14.83
C ILE A 436 8.25 3.05 -15.59
N THR A 437 7.99 2.37 -16.71
CA THR A 437 6.75 2.50 -17.48
C THR A 437 5.51 2.18 -16.63
N SER A 438 5.58 1.19 -15.73
CA SER A 438 4.47 0.87 -14.83
C SER A 438 4.15 2.03 -13.87
N ALA A 439 5.19 2.61 -13.24
CA ALA A 439 5.04 3.79 -12.39
C ALA A 439 4.52 5.00 -13.20
N VAL A 440 5.06 5.24 -14.39
CA VAL A 440 4.62 6.30 -15.30
C VAL A 440 3.13 6.15 -15.63
N ASN A 441 2.69 4.93 -15.94
CA ASN A 441 1.28 4.64 -16.22
C ASN A 441 0.40 4.84 -15.00
N SER A 442 0.86 4.52 -13.79
CA SER A 442 0.10 4.76 -12.56
C SER A 442 -0.10 6.25 -12.28
N ILE A 443 0.91 7.08 -12.55
CA ILE A 443 0.84 8.54 -12.47
C ILE A 443 -0.12 9.10 -13.53
N THR A 444 -0.04 8.62 -14.79
CA THR A 444 -0.98 9.00 -15.86
C THR A 444 -2.44 8.75 -15.46
N ARG A 445 -2.72 7.59 -14.86
CA ARG A 445 -4.08 7.22 -14.42
C ARG A 445 -4.58 8.11 -13.29
N LEU A 446 -3.71 8.45 -12.33
CA LEU A 446 -4.05 9.39 -11.27
C LEU A 446 -4.28 10.82 -11.83
N GLN A 447 -3.52 11.26 -12.83
CA GLN A 447 -3.76 12.53 -13.53
C GLN A 447 -5.10 12.54 -14.25
N ALA A 448 -5.46 11.46 -14.95
CA ALA A 448 -6.77 11.33 -15.59
C ALA A 448 -7.92 11.41 -14.58
N LEU A 449 -7.80 10.74 -13.44
CA LEU A 449 -8.80 10.82 -12.36
C LEU A 449 -8.90 12.21 -11.73
N GLN A 450 -7.77 12.93 -11.63
CA GLN A 450 -7.76 14.32 -11.18
C GLN A 450 -8.55 15.23 -12.14
N PHE A 451 -8.40 15.06 -13.47
CA PHE A 451 -9.17 15.81 -14.46
C PHE A 451 -10.66 15.46 -14.43
N MET A 452 -11.00 14.20 -14.14
CA MET A 452 -12.39 13.76 -13.94
C MET A 452 -12.99 14.18 -12.59
N ARG A 453 -12.20 14.75 -11.67
CA ARG A 453 -12.59 15.07 -10.28
C ARG A 453 -13.15 13.85 -9.51
N LYS A 454 -12.65 12.65 -9.83
CA LYS A 454 -13.00 11.39 -9.15
C LYS A 454 -11.78 10.85 -8.39
N LEU A 455 -11.34 11.58 -7.37
CA LEU A 455 -10.22 11.18 -6.51
C LEU A 455 -10.72 10.40 -5.28
N LEU A 456 -9.88 9.51 -4.76
CA LEU A 456 -10.09 8.89 -3.45
C LEU A 456 -9.61 9.83 -2.33
N ASP A 457 -10.08 9.59 -1.10
CA ASP A 457 -9.64 10.30 0.11
C ASP A 457 -8.11 10.30 0.27
N ASP A 458 -7.46 9.21 -0.16
CA ASP A 458 -6.00 9.11 -0.23
C ASP A 458 -5.55 8.78 -1.66
N PRO A 459 -5.07 9.78 -2.43
CA PRO A 459 -4.54 9.59 -3.77
C PRO A 459 -3.36 8.59 -3.84
N ALA A 460 -2.62 8.38 -2.74
CA ALA A 460 -1.51 7.44 -2.72
C ALA A 460 -1.96 5.97 -2.94
N LYS A 461 -3.23 5.65 -2.66
CA LYS A 461 -3.82 4.31 -2.91
C LYS A 461 -3.94 3.98 -4.40
N LEU A 462 -3.93 4.97 -5.29
CA LEU A 462 -4.08 4.79 -6.74
C LEU A 462 -2.75 4.50 -7.45
N VAL A 463 -1.63 4.76 -6.79
CA VAL A 463 -0.27 4.60 -7.32
C VAL A 463 0.35 3.30 -6.82
N GLN A 464 1.06 2.59 -7.70
CA GLN A 464 1.36 1.17 -7.49
C GLN A 464 2.39 0.95 -6.38
N PHE A 465 3.55 1.58 -6.46
CA PHE A 465 4.66 1.33 -5.54
C PHE A 465 4.45 2.01 -4.19
N SER A 466 3.89 3.22 -4.16
CA SER A 466 3.56 3.95 -2.94
C SER A 466 2.51 3.20 -2.10
N TYR A 467 1.45 2.69 -2.75
CA TYR A 467 0.46 1.84 -2.09
C TYR A 467 1.09 0.59 -1.45
N LEU A 468 1.96 -0.10 -2.20
CA LEU A 468 2.58 -1.34 -1.73
C LEU A 468 3.55 -1.16 -0.56
N GLN A 469 4.15 0.03 -0.37
CA GLN A 469 5.00 0.29 0.79
C GLN A 469 4.21 0.33 2.11
N ASN A 470 2.97 0.81 2.06
CA ASN A 470 2.13 0.99 3.24
C ASN A 470 1.16 -0.18 3.43
N ALA A 471 0.98 -1.04 2.41
CA ALA A 471 0.06 -2.17 2.47
C ALA A 471 0.66 -3.40 3.19
N PRO A 472 -0.09 -4.08 4.07
CA PRO A 472 0.36 -5.32 4.68
C PRO A 472 0.44 -6.39 3.58
N TYR A 473 1.51 -7.20 3.60
CA TYR A 473 1.83 -8.17 2.53
C TYR A 473 2.17 -7.51 1.16
N GLY A 474 2.39 -6.19 1.12
CA GLY A 474 2.83 -5.50 -0.08
C GLY A 474 4.21 -5.96 -0.56
N ASP A 475 5.05 -6.46 0.35
CA ASP A 475 6.33 -7.09 0.06
C ASP A 475 6.19 -8.33 -0.83
N ILE A 476 5.20 -9.20 -0.58
CA ILE A 476 4.93 -10.37 -1.44
C ILE A 476 4.50 -9.93 -2.84
N VAL A 477 3.68 -8.87 -2.94
CA VAL A 477 3.29 -8.33 -4.24
C VAL A 477 4.52 -7.78 -4.97
N CYS A 478 5.39 -7.03 -4.30
CA CYS A 478 6.67 -6.59 -4.84
C CYS A 478 7.53 -7.76 -5.35
N GLN A 479 7.61 -8.88 -4.63
CA GLN A 479 8.32 -10.08 -5.08
C GLN A 479 7.74 -10.63 -6.39
N THR A 480 6.42 -10.72 -6.50
CA THR A 480 5.77 -11.18 -7.73
C THR A 480 5.92 -10.19 -8.89
N LEU A 481 5.91 -8.88 -8.62
CA LEU A 481 6.19 -7.86 -9.63
C LEU A 481 7.64 -7.91 -10.11
N ALA A 482 8.58 -8.22 -9.22
CA ALA A 482 9.98 -8.38 -9.59
C ALA A 482 10.19 -9.57 -10.53
N LEU A 483 9.54 -10.69 -10.24
CA LEU A 483 9.47 -11.84 -11.15
C LEU A 483 8.85 -11.44 -12.50
N ASN A 484 7.82 -10.59 -12.50
CA ASN A 484 7.19 -10.10 -13.73
C ASN A 484 8.12 -9.20 -14.57
N TYR A 485 8.80 -8.24 -13.95
CA TYR A 485 9.65 -7.29 -14.67
C TYR A 485 10.96 -7.91 -15.16
N TRP A 486 11.68 -8.62 -14.30
CA TRP A 486 13.04 -9.14 -14.59
C TRP A 486 13.08 -10.64 -14.89
N GLY A 487 12.06 -11.42 -14.53
CA GLY A 487 12.03 -12.85 -14.83
C GLY A 487 11.88 -13.13 -16.33
N GLY A 488 12.52 -14.20 -16.80
CA GLY A 488 12.45 -14.60 -18.20
C GLY A 488 13.05 -16.00 -18.42
N GLN A 489 13.07 -16.43 -19.68
CA GLN A 489 13.67 -17.71 -20.04
C GLN A 489 15.20 -17.66 -19.90
N LEU A 490 15.80 -18.72 -19.36
CA LEU A 490 17.26 -18.81 -19.20
C LEU A 490 17.93 -19.11 -20.55
N VAL A 491 18.83 -18.23 -21.02
CA VAL A 491 19.41 -18.28 -22.38
C VAL A 491 20.68 -19.14 -22.45
N THR A 492 21.36 -19.40 -21.32
CA THR A 492 22.62 -20.16 -21.30
C THR A 492 22.67 -21.19 -20.17
N LYS A 493 23.45 -22.26 -20.35
CA LYS A 493 23.78 -23.22 -19.28
C LYS A 493 24.62 -22.48 -18.24
N TYR A 494 24.02 -22.15 -17.11
CA TYR A 494 24.70 -21.65 -15.93
C TYR A 494 25.78 -22.66 -15.51
N SER A 495 27.06 -22.38 -15.79
CA SER A 495 28.16 -23.13 -15.17
C SER A 495 28.45 -22.48 -13.84
N ASP A 496 28.01 -23.11 -12.77
CA ASP A 496 28.37 -22.70 -11.42
C ASP A 496 29.88 -22.92 -11.24
N SER A 497 30.67 -21.86 -11.42
CA SER A 497 32.11 -21.89 -11.19
C SER A 497 32.35 -21.85 -9.68
N GLY A 498 32.21 -23.00 -9.02
CA GLY A 498 32.32 -23.06 -7.58
C GLY A 498 32.26 -24.43 -6.91
N THR A 499 32.31 -25.58 -7.60
CA THR A 499 32.59 -26.87 -6.92
C THR A 499 33.20 -27.89 -7.90
N ARG A 500 34.22 -28.62 -7.43
CA ARG A 500 35.04 -29.59 -8.18
C ARG A 500 34.21 -30.57 -9.00
N ALA A 501 34.71 -30.83 -10.20
CA ALA A 501 34.24 -31.84 -11.14
C ALA A 501 34.15 -33.24 -10.52
N MET A 502 33.00 -33.91 -10.67
CA MET A 502 32.97 -35.32 -11.06
C MET A 502 31.61 -35.77 -11.64
N GLN A 503 31.69 -36.38 -12.82
CA GLN A 503 30.87 -37.48 -13.34
C GLN A 503 29.42 -37.24 -13.84
N LYS A 504 29.38 -36.88 -15.12
CA LYS A 504 28.45 -37.27 -16.19
C LYS A 504 27.58 -38.53 -15.94
N VAL A 505 26.25 -38.36 -15.75
CA VAL A 505 25.21 -39.35 -16.10
C VAL A 505 23.96 -38.63 -16.65
N LYS A 506 23.34 -39.22 -17.68
CA LYS A 506 22.14 -38.76 -18.43
C LYS A 506 20.82 -39.03 -17.65
N PRO A 507 19.65 -38.53 -18.14
CA PRO A 507 18.58 -38.03 -17.30
C PRO A 507 17.47 -39.07 -17.06
N TYR A 508 17.13 -39.31 -15.80
CA TYR A 508 15.80 -39.67 -15.33
C TYR A 508 15.75 -39.39 -13.82
N GLY A 509 14.70 -38.69 -13.38
CA GLY A 509 14.48 -38.37 -11.97
C GLY A 509 14.74 -36.90 -11.66
N ILE A 510 13.69 -36.23 -11.20
CA ILE A 510 13.73 -34.94 -10.55
C ILE A 510 14.62 -35.10 -9.31
N SER A 511 15.90 -34.78 -9.46
CA SER A 511 16.83 -34.64 -8.35
C SER A 511 16.60 -33.27 -7.73
N THR A 512 15.82 -33.28 -6.66
CA THR A 512 15.60 -32.21 -5.70
C THR A 512 16.90 -31.86 -4.98
N ASP A 513 17.85 -31.19 -5.66
CA ASP A 513 18.98 -30.52 -4.98
C ASP A 513 19.79 -29.59 -5.90
N SER A 514 19.14 -28.57 -6.45
CA SER A 514 19.86 -27.38 -6.97
C SER A 514 19.11 -26.11 -6.57
N SER A 515 19.54 -25.53 -5.44
CA SER A 515 19.45 -24.10 -5.07
C SER A 515 18.31 -23.27 -5.70
N LEU A 516 17.14 -23.24 -5.02
CA LEU A 516 15.86 -22.63 -5.42
C LEU A 516 15.97 -21.27 -6.14
N HIS A 517 15.85 -21.29 -7.46
CA HIS A 517 15.36 -20.14 -8.23
C HIS A 517 13.83 -20.07 -8.12
N VAL A 518 13.27 -18.86 -8.20
CA VAL A 518 11.81 -18.68 -8.26
C VAL A 518 11.36 -18.81 -9.71
N VAL A 519 10.34 -19.62 -9.96
CA VAL A 519 9.83 -19.89 -11.32
C VAL A 519 8.37 -19.45 -11.41
N ASP A 520 8.03 -18.74 -12.48
CA ASP A 520 6.68 -18.29 -12.78
C ASP A 520 5.87 -19.36 -13.56
N LEU A 521 4.58 -19.14 -13.76
CA LEU A 521 3.66 -20.08 -14.44
C LEU A 521 4.04 -20.35 -15.91
N ASP A 522 4.76 -19.42 -16.53
CA ASP A 522 5.28 -19.51 -17.92
C ASP A 522 6.64 -20.21 -18.02
N GLY A 523 7.24 -20.60 -16.89
CA GLY A 523 8.60 -21.13 -16.83
C GLY A 523 9.68 -20.04 -16.80
N SER A 524 9.32 -18.76 -16.69
CA SER A 524 10.27 -17.67 -16.46
C SER A 524 10.96 -17.84 -15.11
N VAL A 525 12.27 -17.67 -15.10
CA VAL A 525 13.10 -17.86 -13.92
C VAL A 525 13.56 -16.51 -13.38
N PHE A 526 13.48 -16.34 -12.06
CA PHE A 526 14.07 -15.24 -11.32
C PHE A 526 15.21 -15.76 -10.45
N LEU A 527 16.39 -15.14 -10.61
CA LEU A 527 17.61 -15.65 -9.99
C LEU A 527 17.62 -15.39 -8.48
N ARG A 528 18.06 -16.38 -7.69
CA ARG A 528 18.14 -16.25 -6.22
C ARG A 528 19.02 -15.09 -5.78
N LYS A 529 20.10 -14.82 -6.53
CA LYS A 529 21.01 -13.70 -6.25
C LYS A 529 20.36 -12.32 -6.39
N TRP A 530 19.23 -12.21 -7.08
CA TRP A 530 18.44 -10.97 -7.14
C TRP A 530 17.47 -10.84 -5.96
N MET A 531 17.27 -11.89 -5.16
CA MET A 531 16.44 -11.90 -3.94
C MET A 531 17.18 -11.23 -2.77
N ARG A 532 17.41 -9.92 -2.87
CA ARG A 532 18.22 -9.14 -1.91
C ARG A 532 17.44 -8.67 -0.69
N SER A 533 16.13 -8.44 -0.84
CA SER A 533 15.28 -8.00 0.27
C SER A 533 15.13 -9.08 1.36
N PRO A 534 15.17 -8.73 2.66
CA PRO A 534 14.91 -9.69 3.73
C PRO A 534 13.47 -10.24 3.68
N SER A 535 12.55 -9.60 2.95
CA SER A 535 11.15 -10.03 2.82
C SER A 535 11.01 -11.44 2.20
N TRP A 536 12.00 -11.89 1.42
CA TRP A 536 12.01 -13.23 0.83
C TRP A 536 12.18 -14.35 1.87
N ALA A 537 12.70 -14.03 3.07
CA ALA A 537 12.89 -14.99 4.15
C ALA A 537 11.73 -15.03 5.16
N THR A 538 10.77 -14.12 5.06
CA THR A 538 9.61 -14.07 5.95
C THR A 538 8.75 -15.32 5.82
N SER A 539 8.24 -15.86 6.93
CA SER A 539 7.38 -17.04 6.94
C SER A 539 6.16 -16.91 6.02
N ALA A 540 5.58 -15.70 5.93
CA ALA A 540 4.50 -15.37 5.01
C ALA A 540 4.88 -15.51 3.53
N SER A 541 6.07 -15.02 3.14
CA SER A 541 6.60 -15.16 1.77
C SER A 541 6.87 -16.63 1.46
N LEU A 542 7.52 -17.36 2.37
CA LEU A 542 7.78 -18.79 2.21
C LEU A 542 6.49 -19.60 2.08
N ALA A 543 5.44 -19.28 2.85
CA ALA A 543 4.14 -19.92 2.73
C ALA A 543 3.47 -19.61 1.38
N PHE A 544 3.54 -18.36 0.91
CA PHE A 544 3.03 -17.96 -0.40
C PHE A 544 3.71 -18.74 -1.53
N TRP A 545 5.04 -18.74 -1.58
CA TRP A 545 5.81 -19.40 -2.65
C TRP A 545 5.72 -20.94 -2.60
N LYS A 546 5.55 -21.54 -1.41
CA LYS A 546 5.21 -22.97 -1.29
C LYS A 546 3.82 -23.28 -1.85
N SER A 547 2.85 -22.41 -1.60
CA SER A 547 1.47 -22.57 -2.07
C SER A 547 1.29 -22.25 -3.56
N SER A 548 2.29 -21.66 -4.21
CA SER A 548 2.28 -21.30 -5.64
C SER A 548 2.97 -22.34 -6.53
N LEU A 549 3.48 -23.44 -5.97
CA LEU A 549 4.03 -24.55 -6.74
C LEU A 549 2.95 -25.14 -7.67
N PRO A 550 3.32 -25.55 -8.89
CA PRO A 550 2.39 -25.63 -10.01
C PRO A 550 1.41 -26.80 -9.89
N VAL A 551 0.17 -26.49 -9.48
CA VAL A 551 -1.00 -27.27 -9.88
C VAL A 551 -1.58 -26.53 -11.09
N ARG A 552 -1.12 -26.87 -12.30
CA ARG A 552 -1.49 -26.18 -13.54
C ARG A 552 -2.98 -26.40 -13.82
N LYS A 553 -3.82 -25.43 -13.43
CA LYS A 553 -5.25 -25.46 -13.68
C LYS A 553 -5.60 -24.66 -14.94
N GLY A 554 -5.07 -23.44 -15.14
CA GLY A 554 -5.46 -22.57 -16.27
C GLY A 554 -4.67 -22.69 -17.58
N VAL A 555 -5.18 -22.04 -18.64
CA VAL A 555 -4.50 -21.86 -19.94
C VAL A 555 -3.69 -20.57 -19.91
N LEU A 556 -2.38 -20.69 -20.14
CA LEU A 556 -1.46 -19.56 -20.19
C LEU A 556 -1.31 -19.08 -21.64
N LEU A 557 -1.64 -17.82 -21.90
CA LEU A 557 -1.48 -17.18 -23.21
C LEU A 557 -0.22 -16.30 -23.25
N SER A 558 -0.02 -15.50 -22.21
CA SER A 558 1.18 -14.68 -22.03
C SER A 558 1.50 -14.55 -20.54
N LYS A 559 2.69 -14.03 -20.22
CA LYS A 559 3.16 -13.84 -18.83
C LYS A 559 2.14 -13.15 -17.91
N ASN A 560 1.32 -12.26 -18.47
CA ASN A 560 0.30 -11.51 -17.74
C ASN A 560 -1.12 -12.04 -17.96
N LEU A 561 -1.35 -12.94 -18.91
CA LEU A 561 -2.69 -13.36 -19.32
C LEU A 561 -2.83 -14.87 -19.13
N VAL A 562 -3.50 -15.23 -18.04
CA VAL A 562 -3.90 -16.60 -17.70
C VAL A 562 -5.41 -16.65 -17.72
N VAL A 563 -5.97 -17.64 -18.42
CA VAL A 563 -7.41 -17.90 -18.49
C VAL A 563 -7.79 -18.96 -17.45
N SER A 564 -8.94 -18.78 -16.80
CA SER A 564 -9.50 -19.69 -15.77
C SER A 564 -8.75 -19.72 -14.42
N ASP A 565 -7.48 -19.36 -14.40
CA ASP A 565 -6.69 -19.21 -13.18
C ASP A 565 -6.10 -17.79 -13.07
N GLN A 566 -5.51 -17.50 -11.92
CA GLN A 566 -4.97 -16.18 -11.60
C GLN A 566 -3.46 -16.15 -11.78
N THR A 567 -2.94 -15.03 -12.24
CA THR A 567 -1.49 -14.80 -12.22
C THR A 567 -0.97 -14.74 -10.77
N LEU A 568 0.32 -15.02 -10.57
CA LEU A 568 0.94 -14.90 -9.24
C LEU A 568 0.77 -13.49 -8.65
N VAL A 569 0.83 -12.46 -9.51
CA VAL A 569 0.59 -11.07 -9.14
C VAL A 569 -0.86 -10.83 -8.71
N GLU A 570 -1.85 -11.36 -9.44
CA GLU A 570 -3.27 -11.27 -9.05
C GLU A 570 -3.54 -11.97 -7.72
N ARG A 571 -2.95 -13.15 -7.51
CA ARG A 571 -3.09 -13.89 -6.25
C ARG A 571 -2.49 -13.14 -5.08
N ALA A 572 -1.27 -12.61 -5.24
CA ALA A 572 -0.61 -11.79 -4.21
C ALA A 572 -1.41 -10.51 -3.92
N ALA A 573 -1.86 -9.80 -4.97
CA ALA A 573 -2.67 -8.59 -4.83
C ALA A 573 -3.99 -8.85 -4.10
N ARG A 574 -4.67 -9.97 -4.35
CA ARG A 574 -5.90 -10.34 -3.62
C ARG A 574 -5.63 -10.60 -2.14
N ILE A 575 -4.56 -11.32 -1.81
CA ILE A 575 -4.19 -11.59 -0.41
C ILE A 575 -3.84 -10.27 0.30
N CYS A 576 -3.04 -9.42 -0.35
CA CYS A 576 -2.70 -8.07 0.12
C CYS A 576 -3.97 -7.24 0.40
N LYS A 577 -4.93 -7.20 -0.54
CA LYS A 577 -6.22 -6.52 -0.36
C LYS A 577 -6.99 -7.02 0.85
N GLN A 578 -7.14 -8.35 0.99
CA GLN A 578 -7.90 -8.94 2.10
C GLN A 578 -7.28 -8.55 3.45
N LYS A 579 -5.95 -8.59 3.56
CA LYS A 579 -5.23 -8.18 4.77
C LYS A 579 -5.33 -6.69 5.01
N TYR A 580 -5.22 -5.87 3.97
CA TYR A 580 -5.40 -4.43 4.04
C TYR A 580 -6.77 -4.06 4.59
N GLN A 581 -7.84 -4.69 4.11
CA GLN A 581 -9.21 -4.45 4.61
C GLN A 581 -9.38 -4.80 6.09
N VAL A 582 -8.68 -5.83 6.60
CA VAL A 582 -8.69 -6.13 8.04
C VAL A 582 -8.01 -5.00 8.81
N VAL A 583 -6.85 -4.53 8.34
CA VAL A 583 -6.10 -3.44 8.98
C VAL A 583 -6.90 -2.13 8.96
N GLU A 584 -7.54 -1.79 7.84
CA GLU A 584 -8.36 -0.58 7.71
C GLU A 584 -9.58 -0.62 8.65
N LYS A 585 -10.26 -1.78 8.76
CA LYS A 585 -11.35 -1.96 9.73
C LYS A 585 -10.88 -1.83 11.18
N THR A 586 -9.71 -2.39 11.51
CA THR A 586 -9.13 -2.24 12.86
C THR A 586 -8.73 -0.79 13.14
N GLN A 587 -8.11 -0.10 12.17
CA GLN A 587 -7.71 1.30 12.32
C GLN A 587 -8.93 2.20 12.46
N ALA A 588 -9.96 2.02 11.64
CA ALA A 588 -11.22 2.76 11.77
C ALA A 588 -11.90 2.53 13.13
N THR A 589 -11.74 1.34 13.72
CA THR A 589 -12.24 1.06 15.07
C THR A 589 -11.42 1.79 16.14
N ILE A 590 -10.10 1.84 15.98
CA ILE A 590 -9.20 2.59 16.86
C ILE A 590 -9.49 4.09 16.77
N ASP A 591 -9.60 4.64 15.56
CA ASP A 591 -9.88 6.05 15.33
C ASP A 591 -11.27 6.41 15.85
N ALA A 592 -12.28 5.56 15.65
CA ALA A 592 -13.61 5.74 16.23
C ALA A 592 -13.60 5.70 17.76
N ALA A 593 -12.72 4.89 18.37
CA ALA A 593 -12.53 4.88 19.82
C ALA A 593 -11.81 6.14 20.31
N MET A 594 -10.80 6.64 19.59
CA MET A 594 -10.10 7.87 19.93
C MET A 594 -10.99 9.12 19.80
N ILE A 595 -11.82 9.20 18.76
CA ILE A 595 -12.69 10.35 18.46
C ILE A 595 -13.88 10.44 19.43
N LYS A 596 -14.38 9.31 19.96
CA LYS A 596 -15.49 9.28 20.93
C LYS A 596 -15.13 9.75 22.35
N GLY A 597 -13.87 10.14 22.59
CA GLY A 597 -13.51 11.03 23.68
C GLY A 597 -12.89 10.36 24.90
N ILE A 598 -12.04 11.15 25.56
CA ILE A 598 -11.25 10.87 26.76
C ILE A 598 -12.07 10.26 27.93
N PRO A 599 -13.37 10.60 28.14
CA PRO A 599 -14.20 9.92 29.15
C PRO A 599 -14.55 8.47 28.80
N SER A 600 -14.84 8.17 27.53
CA SER A 600 -15.19 6.80 27.09
C SER A 600 -14.01 5.83 27.21
N ASN A 601 -12.78 6.32 27.05
CA ASN A 601 -11.56 5.55 27.29
C ASN A 601 -11.39 5.17 28.78
N ILE A 602 -11.88 5.97 29.71
CA ILE A 602 -11.86 5.65 31.15
C ILE A 602 -12.84 4.52 31.44
N ASP A 603 -14.02 4.54 30.83
CA ASP A 603 -15.00 3.46 31.01
C ASP A 603 -14.58 2.18 30.27
N LEU A 604 -13.94 2.29 29.09
CA LEU A 604 -13.26 1.16 28.43
C LEU A 604 -12.15 0.59 29.32
N PHE A 605 -11.33 1.44 29.94
CA PHE A 605 -10.28 1.02 30.86
C PHE A 605 -10.85 0.33 32.10
N LYS A 606 -11.93 0.87 32.70
CA LYS A 606 -12.63 0.21 33.82
C LYS A 606 -13.17 -1.16 33.41
N GLU A 607 -13.79 -1.27 32.24
CA GLU A 607 -14.33 -2.54 31.75
C GLU A 607 -13.22 -3.57 31.46
N LEU A 608 -12.08 -3.12 30.94
CA LEU A 608 -10.89 -3.96 30.74
C LEU A 608 -10.22 -4.37 32.06
N MET A 609 -10.26 -3.51 33.08
CA MET A 609 -9.73 -3.79 34.42
C MET A 609 -10.72 -4.55 35.32
N LEU A 610 -12.01 -4.59 34.98
CA LEU A 610 -13.08 -5.29 35.70
C LEU A 610 -12.77 -6.78 35.95
N PRO A 611 -12.27 -7.58 34.99
CA PRO A 611 -11.87 -8.95 35.27
C PRO A 611 -10.73 -9.04 36.29
N LEU A 612 -9.77 -8.10 36.26
CA LEU A 612 -8.67 -8.06 37.23
C LEU A 612 -9.14 -7.63 38.62
N SER A 613 -10.07 -6.69 38.71
CA SER A 613 -10.64 -6.25 39.98
C SER A 613 -11.48 -7.34 40.64
N ILE A 614 -12.24 -8.12 39.87
CA ILE A 614 -12.98 -9.29 40.38
C ILE A 614 -12.02 -10.36 40.92
N ILE A 615 -10.92 -10.65 40.22
CA ILE A 615 -9.92 -11.60 40.69
C ILE A 615 -9.30 -11.10 42.00
N ALA A 616 -8.90 -9.82 42.07
CA ALA A 616 -8.33 -9.22 43.27
C ALA A 616 -9.31 -9.26 44.46
N GLN A 617 -10.59 -8.92 44.24
CA GLN A 617 -11.63 -9.02 45.27
C GLN A 617 -11.80 -10.47 45.74
N ASN A 618 -11.86 -11.45 44.84
CA ASN A 618 -11.99 -12.85 45.23
C ASN A 618 -10.80 -13.35 46.06
N PHE A 619 -9.57 -12.94 45.72
CA PHE A 619 -8.39 -13.20 46.54
C PHE A 619 -8.47 -12.52 47.91
N GLU A 620 -9.03 -11.32 47.98
CA GLU A 620 -9.23 -10.60 49.22
C GLU A 620 -10.28 -11.28 50.11
N LYS A 621 -11.38 -11.79 49.55
CA LYS A 621 -12.38 -12.61 50.27
C LYS A 621 -11.78 -13.88 50.87
N LEU A 622 -10.95 -14.57 50.08
CA LEU A 622 -10.19 -15.74 50.54
C LEU A 622 -9.28 -15.40 51.72
N ARG A 623 -8.60 -14.24 51.67
CA ARG A 623 -7.71 -13.76 52.73
C ARG A 623 -8.46 -13.32 53.99
N HIS A 624 -9.66 -12.76 53.86
CA HIS A 624 -10.50 -12.35 54.98
C HIS A 624 -11.26 -13.51 55.64
N TRP A 625 -11.11 -14.74 55.13
CA TRP A 625 -11.85 -15.92 55.62
C TRP A 625 -13.37 -15.74 55.58
N GLU A 626 -13.88 -15.01 54.57
CA GLU A 626 -15.33 -14.78 54.40
C GLU A 626 -16.08 -16.10 54.16
N ASP A 627 -15.46 -17.02 53.39
CA ASP A 627 -15.89 -18.41 53.20
C ASP A 627 -14.81 -19.41 53.69
N PRO A 628 -14.83 -19.82 54.98
CA PRO A 628 -13.85 -20.74 55.54
C PRO A 628 -13.59 -22.03 54.76
N PRO A 629 -14.60 -22.75 54.22
CA PRO A 629 -14.33 -23.98 53.48
C PRO A 629 -13.59 -23.75 52.15
N LEU A 630 -13.86 -22.62 51.47
CA LEU A 630 -13.17 -22.25 50.24
C LEU A 630 -11.72 -21.84 50.51
N THR A 631 -11.47 -21.10 51.59
CA THR A 631 -10.11 -20.74 51.99
C THR A 631 -9.28 -21.97 52.40
N VAL A 632 -9.87 -22.92 53.15
CA VAL A 632 -9.19 -24.18 53.53
C VAL A 632 -8.86 -25.02 52.31
N THR A 633 -9.81 -25.21 51.39
CA THR A 633 -9.57 -25.98 50.16
C THR A 633 -8.51 -25.32 49.27
N PHE A 634 -8.52 -23.99 49.14
CA PHE A 634 -7.47 -23.24 48.46
C PHE A 634 -6.09 -23.43 49.10
N LEU A 635 -6.00 -23.34 50.43
CA LEU A 635 -4.75 -23.56 51.17
C LEU A 635 -4.23 -24.99 50.99
N VAL A 636 -5.09 -26.01 51.13
CA VAL A 636 -4.72 -27.41 50.92
C VAL A 636 -4.19 -27.62 49.49
N LEU A 637 -4.88 -27.08 48.47
CA LEU A 637 -4.41 -27.15 47.09
C LEU A 637 -3.06 -26.44 46.92
N ALA A 638 -2.91 -25.22 47.43
CA ALA A 638 -1.65 -24.48 47.37
C ALA A 638 -0.49 -25.24 48.04
N TYR A 639 -0.70 -25.83 49.21
CA TYR A 639 0.30 -26.65 49.88
C TYR A 639 0.65 -27.92 49.09
N THR A 640 -0.36 -28.62 48.54
CA THR A 640 -0.09 -29.80 47.70
C THR A 640 0.76 -29.44 46.49
N LEU A 641 0.54 -28.28 45.86
CA LEU A 641 1.36 -27.79 44.74
C LEU A 641 2.80 -27.46 45.16
N ILE A 642 2.99 -26.83 46.33
CA ILE A 642 4.31 -26.46 46.87
C ILE A 642 5.13 -27.70 47.23
N PHE A 643 4.56 -28.63 48.02
CA PHE A 643 5.30 -29.79 48.52
C PHE A 643 5.60 -30.83 47.43
N ARG A 644 4.70 -30.97 46.44
CA ARG A 644 4.89 -31.86 45.28
C ARG A 644 5.83 -31.29 44.21
N ASN A 645 6.45 -30.13 44.47
CA ASN A 645 7.36 -29.42 43.54
C ASN A 645 6.72 -29.06 42.19
N MET A 646 5.40 -28.89 42.17
CA MET A 646 4.65 -28.64 40.93
C MET A 646 4.73 -27.18 40.48
N LEU A 647 5.40 -26.30 41.25
CA LEU A 647 5.52 -24.87 40.96
C LEU A 647 6.10 -24.60 39.56
N SER A 648 7.09 -25.39 39.12
CA SER A 648 7.67 -25.27 37.77
C SER A 648 6.68 -25.61 36.66
N TYR A 649 5.65 -26.42 36.95
CA TYR A 649 4.62 -26.84 36.01
C TYR A 649 3.38 -25.93 36.03
N ILE A 650 3.21 -25.08 37.05
CA ILE A 650 2.09 -24.12 37.11
C ILE A 650 2.14 -23.18 35.90
N PHE A 651 3.30 -22.60 35.61
CA PHE A 651 3.44 -21.67 34.49
C PHE A 651 3.12 -22.33 33.13
N PRO A 652 3.73 -23.48 32.76
CA PRO A 652 3.33 -24.25 31.57
C PRO A 652 1.85 -24.66 31.56
N ALA A 653 1.29 -25.11 32.69
CA ALA A 653 -0.09 -25.54 32.76
C ALA A 653 -1.08 -24.38 32.57
N THR A 654 -0.79 -23.20 33.11
CA THR A 654 -1.61 -22.00 32.87
C THR A 654 -1.58 -21.58 31.40
N LEU A 655 -0.41 -21.62 30.75
CA LEU A 655 -0.29 -21.37 29.31
C LEU A 655 -1.08 -22.39 28.48
N MET A 656 -1.01 -23.68 28.85
CA MET A 656 -1.79 -24.73 28.17
C MET A 656 -3.30 -24.56 28.38
N ALA A 657 -3.75 -24.25 29.60
CA ALA A 657 -5.15 -24.00 29.90
C ALA A 657 -5.66 -22.76 29.16
N MET A 658 -4.87 -21.69 29.11
CA MET A 658 -5.20 -20.49 28.35
C MET A 658 -5.29 -20.80 26.85
N GLY A 659 -4.32 -21.53 26.29
CA GLY A 659 -4.35 -21.98 24.89
C GLY A 659 -5.55 -22.86 24.57
N ALA A 660 -5.85 -23.85 25.42
CA ALA A 660 -7.01 -24.72 25.27
C ALA A 660 -8.33 -23.93 25.35
N SER A 661 -8.44 -22.98 26.29
CA SER A 661 -9.62 -22.10 26.39
C SER A 661 -9.80 -21.23 25.15
N MET A 662 -8.71 -20.68 24.59
CA MET A 662 -8.76 -19.90 23.36
C MET A 662 -9.21 -20.74 22.17
N LEU A 663 -8.71 -21.97 22.04
CA LEU A 663 -9.11 -22.90 20.99
C LEU A 663 -10.56 -23.35 21.14
N LEU A 664 -11.02 -23.57 22.38
CA LEU A 664 -12.41 -23.92 22.67
C LEU A 664 -13.35 -22.75 22.35
N LEU A 665 -13.00 -21.53 22.76
CA LEU A 665 -13.75 -20.31 22.41
C LEU A 665 -13.77 -20.07 20.89
N LYS A 666 -12.66 -20.35 20.21
CA LYS A 666 -12.57 -20.29 18.74
C LYS A 666 -13.49 -21.34 18.08
N GLY A 667 -13.44 -22.59 18.54
CA GLY A 667 -14.26 -23.68 17.98
C GLY A 667 -15.75 -23.45 18.18
N LEU A 668 -16.16 -23.00 19.37
CA LEU A 668 -17.55 -22.67 19.63
C LEU A 668 -18.03 -21.44 18.83
N ARG A 669 -17.13 -20.49 18.51
CA ARG A 669 -17.41 -19.33 17.64
C ARG A 669 -17.60 -19.76 16.19
N GLU A 670 -16.75 -20.65 15.69
CA GLU A 670 -16.87 -21.23 14.33
C GLU A 670 -18.15 -22.05 14.16
N GLN A 671 -18.62 -22.70 15.23
CA GLN A 671 -19.91 -23.41 15.28
C GLN A 671 -21.13 -22.50 15.39
N GLY A 672 -20.96 -21.17 15.45
CA GLY A 672 -22.05 -20.20 15.57
C GLY A 672 -22.83 -20.25 16.89
N ARG A 673 -22.35 -21.01 17.88
CA ARG A 673 -22.97 -21.20 19.19
C ARG A 673 -22.75 -20.01 20.13
N LEU A 674 -21.75 -19.18 19.85
CA LEU A 674 -21.56 -17.91 20.52
C LEU A 674 -22.27 -16.84 19.72
N GLY A 675 -23.23 -16.16 20.37
CA GLY A 675 -24.02 -15.11 19.75
C GLY A 675 -23.16 -14.03 19.09
N ARG A 676 -23.72 -13.31 18.11
CA ARG A 676 -23.04 -12.23 17.35
C ARG A 676 -22.38 -11.14 18.21
N SER A 677 -22.73 -11.05 19.49
CA SER A 677 -22.18 -10.10 20.47
C SER A 677 -20.98 -10.63 21.26
N PHE A 678 -20.59 -11.90 21.12
CA PHE A 678 -19.52 -12.46 21.94
C PHE A 678 -18.15 -11.87 21.55
N GLY A 679 -17.49 -11.24 22.51
CA GLY A 679 -16.25 -10.47 22.32
C GLY A 679 -16.47 -8.98 22.00
N LYS A 680 -17.72 -8.53 21.85
CA LYS A 680 -18.03 -7.10 21.78
C LYS A 680 -18.03 -6.53 23.20
N VAL A 681 -17.06 -5.67 23.51
CA VAL A 681 -17.07 -4.89 24.75
C VAL A 681 -18.22 -3.88 24.64
N THR A 682 -19.32 -4.17 25.34
CA THR A 682 -20.51 -3.31 25.34
C THR A 682 -20.32 -2.21 26.38
N ILE A 683 -19.95 -1.03 25.90
CA ILE A 683 -19.93 0.19 26.72
C ILE A 683 -21.39 0.53 27.03
N ARG A 684 -21.76 0.52 28.32
CA ARG A 684 -23.04 1.09 28.76
C ARG A 684 -22.82 2.58 28.93
N ASP A 685 -23.40 3.38 28.04
CA ASP A 685 -23.40 4.84 28.19
C ASP A 685 -24.11 5.20 29.51
N GLN A 686 -23.47 6.01 30.34
CA GLN A 686 -24.14 6.64 31.48
C GLN A 686 -25.27 7.55 30.97
N PRO A 687 -26.36 7.74 31.74
CA PRO A 687 -27.37 8.75 31.41
C PRO A 687 -26.70 10.12 31.23
N PRO A 688 -27.24 11.02 30.39
CA PRO A 688 -26.58 12.28 30.03
C PRO A 688 -26.33 13.14 31.28
N SER A 689 -25.15 12.99 31.87
CA SER A 689 -24.69 13.79 32.99
C SER A 689 -24.11 15.09 32.46
N ASN A 690 -24.40 16.19 33.16
CA ASN A 690 -23.99 17.54 32.81
C ASN A 690 -22.47 17.62 32.53
N THR A 691 -22.05 18.41 31.54
CA THR A 691 -20.65 18.50 31.04
C THR A 691 -19.63 18.77 32.16
N ILE A 692 -20.06 19.47 33.21
CA ILE A 692 -19.26 19.78 34.40
C ILE A 692 -18.99 18.53 35.26
N GLN A 693 -19.97 17.64 35.43
CA GLN A 693 -19.80 16.42 36.22
C GLN A 693 -18.83 15.44 35.55
N GLN A 694 -18.84 15.38 34.22
CA GLN A 694 -17.89 14.58 33.46
C GLN A 694 -16.46 15.12 33.59
N ILE A 695 -16.27 16.44 33.47
CA ILE A 695 -14.97 17.08 33.68
C ILE A 695 -14.48 16.86 35.12
N LEU A 696 -15.37 16.95 36.10
CA LEU A 696 -15.05 16.72 37.51
C LEU A 696 -14.63 15.28 37.78
N ALA A 697 -15.33 14.29 37.19
CA ALA A 697 -14.99 12.88 37.32
C ALA A 697 -13.61 12.55 36.70
N VAL A 698 -13.29 13.13 35.53
CA VAL A 698 -11.98 12.99 34.89
C VAL A 698 -10.90 13.64 35.75
N LYS A 699 -11.14 14.85 36.26
CA LYS A 699 -10.20 15.56 37.12
C LYS A 699 -9.92 14.77 38.40
N GLN A 700 -10.96 14.19 39.02
CA GLN A 700 -10.79 13.38 40.22
C GLN A 700 -9.98 12.12 39.93
N ALA A 701 -10.26 11.41 38.83
CA ALA A 701 -9.50 10.21 38.46
C ALA A 701 -8.03 10.53 38.13
N MET A 702 -7.76 11.65 37.45
CA MET A 702 -6.39 12.10 37.19
C MET A 702 -5.66 12.48 38.48
N LEU A 703 -6.33 13.17 39.40
CA LEU A 703 -5.77 13.49 40.71
C LEU A 703 -5.46 12.23 41.52
N ASP A 704 -6.33 11.22 41.49
CA ASP A 704 -6.11 9.95 42.17
C ASP A 704 -4.90 9.20 41.59
N VAL A 705 -4.78 9.14 40.25
CA VAL A 705 -3.63 8.53 39.55
C VAL A 705 -2.34 9.29 39.82
N GLU A 706 -2.36 10.62 39.78
CA GLU A 706 -1.22 11.47 40.12
C GLU A 706 -0.77 11.23 41.56
N SER A 707 -1.72 11.16 42.51
CA SER A 707 -1.42 10.86 43.91
C SER A 707 -0.78 9.47 44.09
N PHE A 708 -1.22 8.49 43.29
CA PHE A 708 -0.68 7.14 43.31
C PHE A 708 0.74 7.08 42.72
N LEU A 709 0.96 7.71 41.57
CA LEU A 709 2.27 7.87 40.95
C LEU A 709 3.23 8.62 41.87
N GLN A 710 2.76 9.66 42.55
CA GLN A 710 3.55 10.40 43.52
C GLN A 710 3.96 9.51 44.71
N LYS A 711 3.04 8.68 45.24
CA LYS A 711 3.37 7.70 46.29
C LYS A 711 4.41 6.68 45.83
N ILE A 712 4.30 6.19 44.59
CA ILE A 712 5.29 5.27 43.99
C ILE A 712 6.64 5.97 43.80
N ASN A 713 6.65 7.19 43.26
CA ASN A 713 7.87 7.95 43.03
C ASN A 713 8.59 8.27 44.34
N VAL A 714 7.85 8.67 45.38
CA VAL A 714 8.41 8.88 46.72
C VAL A 714 8.96 7.56 47.28
N ALA A 715 8.25 6.44 47.12
CA ALA A 715 8.74 5.13 47.55
C ALA A 715 10.02 4.73 46.81
N LEU A 716 10.08 4.89 45.48
CA LEU A 716 11.27 4.64 44.66
C LEU A 716 12.45 5.54 45.06
N LEU A 717 12.20 6.82 45.36
CA LEU A 717 13.22 7.74 45.83
C LEU A 717 13.75 7.35 47.21
N LYS A 718 12.89 6.86 48.12
CA LYS A 718 13.31 6.28 49.41
C LYS A 718 14.14 5.00 49.21
N VAL A 719 13.70 4.08 48.35
CA VAL A 719 14.46 2.86 48.01
C VAL A 719 15.82 3.20 47.40
N ARG A 720 15.86 4.17 46.47
CA ARG A 720 17.10 4.68 45.88
C ARG A 720 18.02 5.26 46.96
N ASN A 721 17.47 6.00 47.92
CA ASN A 721 18.26 6.55 49.02
C ASN A 721 18.90 5.45 49.89
N ILE A 722 18.15 4.38 50.17
CA ILE A 722 18.66 3.20 50.89
C ILE A 722 19.75 2.49 50.05
N LEU A 723 19.53 2.31 48.74
CA LEU A 723 20.45 1.58 47.86
C LEU A 723 21.76 2.33 47.59
N VAL A 724 21.70 3.66 47.44
CA VAL A 724 22.86 4.52 47.17
C VAL A 724 23.57 4.96 48.47
N SER A 725 23.18 4.42 49.62
CA SER A 725 23.74 4.75 50.94
C SER A 725 23.63 6.24 51.32
N GLY A 726 22.52 6.89 50.97
CA GLY A 726 22.29 8.28 51.36
C GLY A 726 22.09 8.48 52.87
N GLN A 727 21.74 7.43 53.61
CA GLN A 727 21.87 7.35 55.07
C GLN A 727 22.57 6.05 55.46
N PRO A 728 23.88 6.07 55.79
CA PRO A 728 24.67 4.85 55.93
C PRO A 728 24.20 3.94 57.07
N GLN A 729 23.61 4.49 58.14
CA GLN A 729 23.11 3.70 59.29
C GLN A 729 21.88 2.83 58.92
N VAL A 730 20.93 3.38 58.16
CA VAL A 730 19.74 2.62 57.74
C VAL A 730 20.12 1.62 56.65
N THR A 731 21.01 2.00 55.73
CA THR A 731 21.50 1.11 54.68
C THR A 731 22.25 -0.09 55.23
N THR A 732 23.08 0.07 56.28
CA THR A 732 23.79 -1.06 56.91
C THR A 732 22.84 -1.99 57.65
N GLU A 733 21.86 -1.46 58.40
CA GLU A 733 20.83 -2.28 59.05
C GLU A 733 20.04 -3.11 58.02
N VAL A 734 19.58 -2.47 56.95
CA VAL A 734 18.87 -3.15 55.86
C VAL A 734 19.77 -4.17 55.15
N ALA A 735 21.05 -3.86 54.94
CA ALA A 735 22.00 -4.79 54.34
C ALA A 735 22.24 -6.04 55.21
N VAL A 736 22.33 -5.88 56.54
CA VAL A 736 22.45 -7.00 57.48
C VAL A 736 21.18 -7.85 57.50
N VAL A 737 20.00 -7.23 57.47
CA VAL A 737 18.71 -7.94 57.33
C VAL A 737 18.64 -8.70 55.99
N LEU A 738 19.09 -8.10 54.90
CA LEU A 738 19.13 -8.76 53.58
C LEU A 738 20.14 -9.92 53.55
N LEU A 739 21.32 -9.77 54.14
CA LEU A 739 22.33 -10.84 54.22
C LEU A 739 21.87 -12.00 55.11
N SER A 740 21.22 -11.70 56.24
CA SER A 740 20.63 -12.74 57.10
C SER A 740 19.46 -13.46 56.41
N ALA A 741 18.58 -12.73 55.72
CA ALA A 741 17.52 -13.32 54.90
C ALA A 741 18.09 -14.19 53.75
N ALA A 742 19.15 -13.73 53.08
CA ALA A 742 19.83 -14.50 52.04
C ALA A 742 20.45 -15.81 52.60
N THR A 743 21.04 -15.75 53.79
CA THR A 743 21.59 -16.93 54.46
C THR A 743 20.48 -17.93 54.83
N ALA A 744 19.33 -17.45 55.30
CA ALA A 744 18.17 -18.30 55.58
C ALA A 744 17.61 -18.94 54.29
N LEU A 745 17.58 -18.20 53.17
CA LEU A 745 17.16 -18.71 51.86
C LEU A 745 18.11 -19.77 51.28
N LEU A 746 19.39 -19.74 51.64
CA LEU A 746 20.38 -20.75 51.25
C LEU A 746 20.30 -22.02 52.10
N LEU A 747 20.03 -21.89 53.40
CA LEU A 747 19.99 -23.02 54.34
C LEU A 747 18.65 -23.77 54.29
N ILE A 748 17.54 -23.05 54.10
CA ILE A 748 16.19 -23.63 54.14
C ILE A 748 15.68 -23.79 52.69
N PRO A 749 15.27 -24.99 52.27
CA PRO A 749 14.68 -25.18 50.94
C PRO A 749 13.51 -24.23 50.71
N PHE A 750 13.48 -23.56 49.55
CA PHE A 750 12.51 -22.54 49.19
C PHE A 750 11.04 -22.95 49.41
N LYS A 751 10.72 -24.25 49.30
CA LYS A 751 9.38 -24.80 49.56
C LYS A 751 8.86 -24.51 50.97
N TYR A 752 9.71 -24.66 51.99
CA TYR A 752 9.32 -24.44 53.39
C TYR A 752 9.15 -22.95 53.68
N ILE A 753 10.00 -22.10 53.08
CA ILE A 753 9.90 -20.65 53.17
C ILE A 753 8.59 -20.17 52.51
N LEU A 754 8.31 -20.63 51.29
CA LEU A 754 7.09 -20.27 50.57
C LEU A 754 5.83 -20.76 51.30
N SER A 755 5.86 -21.98 51.85
CA SER A 755 4.82 -22.54 52.70
C SER A 755 4.57 -21.67 53.94
N PHE A 756 5.63 -21.26 54.63
CA PHE A 756 5.53 -20.40 55.81
C PHE A 756 4.98 -19.00 55.48
N VAL A 757 5.43 -18.40 54.38
CA VAL A 757 4.93 -17.10 53.91
C VAL A 757 3.45 -17.18 53.53
N LEU A 758 3.03 -18.25 52.85
CA LEU A 758 1.63 -18.48 52.51
C LEU A 758 0.78 -18.63 53.79
N PHE A 759 1.23 -19.43 54.75
CA PHE A 759 0.57 -19.56 56.06
C PHE A 759 0.43 -18.20 56.76
N ASP A 760 1.50 -17.42 56.80
CA ASP A 760 1.50 -16.10 57.44
C ASP A 760 0.52 -15.16 56.74
N LEU A 761 0.52 -15.10 55.41
CA LEU A 761 -0.37 -14.24 54.63
C LEU A 761 -1.86 -14.50 54.93
N PHE A 762 -2.26 -15.76 55.02
CA PHE A 762 -3.65 -16.16 55.28
C PHE A 762 -4.03 -16.09 56.76
N THR A 763 -3.08 -16.17 57.70
CA THR A 763 -3.37 -16.11 59.15
C THR A 763 -3.35 -14.68 59.72
N ARG A 764 -2.88 -13.68 58.96
CA ARG A 764 -2.77 -12.28 59.40
C ARG A 764 -4.09 -11.64 59.83
N GLU A 765 -5.20 -12.04 59.22
CA GLU A 765 -6.52 -11.45 59.47
C GLU A 765 -7.33 -12.18 60.55
N LEU A 766 -6.84 -13.34 61.03
CA LEU A 766 -7.51 -14.10 62.09
C LEU A 766 -7.45 -13.33 63.42
N GLU A 767 -8.53 -13.38 64.19
CA GLU A 767 -8.73 -12.53 65.37
C GLU A 767 -7.61 -12.63 66.41
N PHE A 768 -7.05 -13.82 66.62
CA PHE A 768 -5.97 -14.05 67.59
C PHE A 768 -4.62 -13.45 67.18
N ARG A 769 -4.37 -13.28 65.87
CA ARG A 769 -3.09 -12.79 65.33
C ARG A 769 -3.16 -11.36 64.80
N ARG A 770 -4.35 -10.88 64.44
CA ARG A 770 -4.60 -9.55 63.90
C ARG A 770 -4.01 -8.43 64.76
N ALA A 771 -4.13 -8.52 66.08
CA ALA A 771 -3.56 -7.52 66.99
C ALA A 771 -2.02 -7.46 66.94
N MET A 772 -1.35 -8.62 66.89
CA MET A 772 0.10 -8.73 66.76
C MET A 772 0.59 -8.20 65.40
N VAL A 773 -0.09 -8.59 64.32
CA VAL A 773 0.24 -8.16 62.95
C VAL A 773 0.05 -6.66 62.78
N LYS A 774 -1.03 -6.07 63.31
CA LYS A 774 -1.23 -4.61 63.28
C LYS A 774 -0.11 -3.86 63.99
N ARG A 775 0.34 -4.35 65.15
CA ARG A 775 1.49 -3.77 65.87
C ARG A 775 2.79 -3.89 65.06
N PHE A 776 3.04 -5.05 64.46
CA PHE A 776 4.22 -5.27 63.63
C PHE A 776 4.22 -4.40 62.36
N MET A 777 3.09 -4.30 61.66
CA MET A 777 2.95 -3.44 60.48
C MET A 777 3.03 -1.96 60.83
N ALA A 778 2.57 -1.56 62.02
CA ALA A 778 2.75 -0.19 62.53
C ALA A 778 4.23 0.14 62.74
N LEU A 779 5.02 -0.78 63.32
CA LEU A 779 6.47 -0.60 63.48
C LEU A 779 7.19 -0.50 62.13
N LEU A 780 6.84 -1.36 61.17
CA LEU A 780 7.40 -1.28 59.81
C LEU A 780 7.05 0.03 59.11
N LYS A 781 5.81 0.50 59.28
CA LYS A 781 5.35 1.76 58.72
C LYS A 781 6.07 2.95 59.35
N GLU A 782 6.21 2.96 60.67
CA GLU A 782 6.98 3.97 61.40
C GLU A 782 8.43 4.01 60.91
N ARG A 783 9.08 2.84 60.77
CA ARG A 783 10.43 2.75 60.19
C ARG A 783 10.48 3.22 58.74
N TRP A 784 9.50 2.89 57.91
CA TRP A 784 9.41 3.37 56.52
C TRP A 784 9.22 4.90 56.42
N ASP A 785 8.45 5.48 57.33
CA ASP A 785 8.19 6.90 57.39
C ASP A 785 9.43 7.69 57.83
N THR A 786 10.29 7.11 58.68
CA THR A 786 11.59 7.71 59.08
C THR A 786 12.63 7.81 57.98
N VAL A 787 12.51 7.06 56.88
CA VAL A 787 13.46 7.11 55.75
C VAL A 787 13.17 8.35 54.89
N PRO A 788 14.10 9.31 54.76
CA PRO A 788 13.91 10.47 53.89
C PRO A 788 14.01 10.08 52.41
N ALA A 789 13.20 10.73 51.56
CA ALA A 789 13.30 10.56 50.12
C ALA A 789 14.58 11.24 49.59
N ALA A 790 15.24 10.63 48.60
CA ALA A 790 16.41 11.23 47.97
C ALA A 790 16.07 12.64 47.41
N PRO A 791 16.91 13.66 47.64
CA PRO A 791 16.63 15.02 47.17
C PRO A 791 16.61 15.05 45.64
N VAL A 792 15.52 15.56 45.08
CA VAL A 792 15.34 15.74 43.63
C VAL A 792 15.53 17.21 43.32
N VAL A 793 16.67 17.56 42.71
CA VAL A 793 16.90 18.90 42.16
C VAL A 793 16.28 18.93 40.77
N VAL A 794 15.17 19.65 40.63
CA VAL A 794 14.57 19.92 39.33
C VAL A 794 15.38 21.05 38.71
N LEU A 795 16.31 20.69 37.83
CA LEU A 795 17.03 21.68 37.05
C LEU A 795 16.05 22.37 36.10
N PRO A 796 16.04 23.71 36.01
CA PRO A 796 15.28 24.40 34.98
C PRO A 796 15.71 23.89 33.60
N HIS A 797 14.77 23.79 32.68
CA HIS A 797 15.04 23.34 31.33
C HIS A 797 16.03 24.32 30.68
N ASP A 798 17.26 23.88 30.40
CA ASP A 798 18.29 24.69 29.77
C ASP A 798 17.90 25.03 28.33
N ASN A 799 17.13 26.10 28.17
CA ASN A 799 17.23 26.93 26.99
C ASN A 799 18.41 27.87 27.22
N GLU A 800 19.56 27.60 26.61
CA GLU A 800 20.18 28.53 25.66
C GLU A 800 21.59 28.10 25.24
N GLN A 801 21.75 28.06 23.92
CA GLN A 801 23.04 28.28 23.27
C GLN A 801 23.62 29.63 23.69
N ALA A 802 24.92 29.61 23.99
CA ALA A 802 25.86 30.72 23.85
C ALA A 802 25.61 32.00 24.67
N LYS A 803 26.42 32.18 25.72
CA LYS A 803 27.19 33.42 25.94
C LYS A 803 28.36 33.19 26.91
N SER A 804 29.47 33.85 26.57
CA SER A 804 30.85 33.78 27.07
C SER A 804 31.07 34.07 28.57
N PRO A 805 32.19 33.62 29.16
CA PRO A 805 32.55 33.95 30.55
C PRO A 805 33.29 35.29 30.66
N PRO A 806 33.16 36.04 31.78
CA PRO A 806 34.15 37.03 32.16
C PRO A 806 35.00 36.58 33.36
N THR A 807 36.23 37.09 33.32
CA THR A 807 37.40 36.76 34.11
C THR A 807 37.46 37.53 35.45
N GLN A 808 37.92 36.82 36.50
CA GLN A 808 38.65 37.25 37.72
C GLN A 808 38.21 38.50 38.52
N LYS A 809 38.14 38.32 39.85
CA LYS A 809 38.87 39.13 40.84
C LYS A 809 39.15 38.31 42.10
N LYS A 810 40.42 38.28 42.51
CA LYS A 810 40.98 37.64 43.70
C LYS A 810 41.49 38.76 44.60
N GLU A 811 40.91 38.97 45.77
CA GLU A 811 41.49 39.79 46.84
C GLU A 811 41.33 39.03 48.16
N LEU A 812 42.44 38.64 48.79
CA LEU A 812 42.46 38.32 50.22
C LEU A 812 43.90 38.43 50.78
N LYS A 813 44.07 39.40 51.68
CA LYS A 813 45.12 39.61 52.68
C LYS A 813 44.39 40.42 53.77
N ASP A 814 44.54 40.24 55.09
CA ASP A 814 45.52 39.56 55.92
C ASP A 814 44.99 39.58 57.38
N LYS A 815 45.66 38.83 58.26
CA LYS A 815 45.73 38.93 59.74
C LYS A 815 44.70 38.22 60.64
N SER A 816 45.19 37.20 61.34
CA SER A 816 44.73 36.80 62.68
C SER A 816 45.92 36.39 63.58
N LYS A 817 45.97 36.94 64.80
CA LYS A 817 46.51 36.44 66.10
C LYS A 817 46.84 37.61 67.05
N PRO A 818 46.65 37.51 68.39
CA PRO A 818 47.42 36.65 69.32
C PRO A 818 46.49 35.83 70.28
N GLU A 819 46.92 34.82 71.06
CA GLU A 819 47.73 34.91 72.30
C GLU A 819 48.40 33.56 72.69
N THR A 820 49.70 33.67 73.02
CA THR A 820 50.42 33.29 74.27
C THR A 820 50.17 31.93 74.99
N SER A 821 51.05 30.95 74.69
CA SER A 821 51.98 30.12 75.54
C SER A 821 51.66 29.72 77.01
N PRO A 822 52.43 28.80 77.70
CA PRO A 822 53.67 28.09 77.32
C PRO A 822 53.81 26.59 77.76
N GLY A 823 54.93 25.97 77.37
CA GLY A 823 55.51 24.74 77.94
C GLY A 823 55.92 23.73 76.84
N SER A 824 57.13 23.71 76.30
CA SER A 824 58.48 23.43 76.86
C SER A 824 59.05 22.16 76.19
N ASN A 825 60.29 22.29 75.68
CA ASN A 825 61.28 21.24 75.41
C ASN A 825 61.03 20.28 74.23
N LEU A 826 62.00 19.82 73.45
CA LEU A 826 63.43 20.07 73.19
C LEU A 826 63.73 19.24 71.91
N ASN A 827 64.67 19.67 71.07
CA ASN A 827 65.50 18.81 70.19
C ASN A 827 64.81 18.08 69.00
N ASN A 828 65.40 17.90 67.81
CA ASN A 828 66.62 18.35 67.17
C ASN A 828 66.59 17.83 65.72
N ILE A 829 67.27 18.56 64.82
CA ILE A 829 68.05 18.06 63.65
C ILE A 829 67.23 17.48 62.47
N HIS A 830 67.03 18.21 61.37
CA HIS A 830 67.93 18.56 60.25
C HIS A 830 68.13 17.50 59.14
N LYS A 831 67.90 18.00 57.91
CA LYS A 831 68.51 17.66 56.60
C LYS A 831 68.00 16.37 55.94
N ASN A 832 67.65 16.36 54.65
CA ASN A 832 67.83 17.30 53.53
C ASN A 832 66.60 17.27 52.62
#